data_AF-A0A7K4R8A8-F1
#
_entry.id   AF-A0A7K4R8A8-F1
#
_cell.length_a   1.000
_cell.length_b   1.000
_cell.length_c   1.000
_cell.angle_alpha   90.00
_cell.angle_beta   90.00
_cell.angle_gamma   90.00
#
_symmetry.space_group_name_H-M   'P 1'
#
loop_
_entity.id
_entity.type
_entity.pdbx_description
1 polymer ?
#
loop_
_entity_poly.entity_id
_entity_poly.type
_entity_poly.pdbx_seq_one_letter_code
_entity_poly.pdbx_strand_id
1 'polypeptide(L)'
;KNTVGHFDLKELLQELPRKQKEVLWERLTQLLTESLRENPVEMCPRTEDDKSDDHLVVEITPEIKQTVAVIQGVTAVVTASIPEVDENVNYKALLECVFILNDILPALPASEKILQAAIQHVCEMWWQKGLEGKEVLGKTLFIILLRKSLHKAAVGADIIRLWNLHQALLCFDYDSEESNEIKDLLLQCFMSVKHIKKEEGRRFLSFLFSWNINFIRMIHGTVKNQLQFFPRSLMKYISEIYFRAWKKMSGEFTEVLEQDCIQDFVYHGIHLPRSSSFHSKVREMLSYFHKQSRLREGVEEMLYRLYQPILWRALKVRNSEVRANAAFLFLDAFPLRDPSFNAEEMDNEIQKQFEELFRLLNDPHPVVRSTGILGVTQITSRYWEMIPSVIVADLLKKITGELAYDVSSADVRCSVFKCLPVILDNNLSHPLLEHLLPVTKYSLRDTSEKVRVAFVDMLLKIKATKAAKFWNICPMEDILTRLEADSRPVSRRIVNLLFNSFFPVNQSEDVWCERCVTLIQMNPAAARKFYQYAYEYTSPTNIAKLMLTIRRCLNACIRKARKCDSEEDDEYEREKENTSVLDNVLSINDVASMASLLEIIVILWRSIYKALDHNEEVKDYAIGKFASVLPEYFKVFKDERCVAPLVILASFMPITAVPTFSCGVISRLRNIDCGADPSKYSTLIDCMCCWGQVEHIMELACDWLSDTLTPRKNVKRSGRRVRIHVTQEAKPDLAIDYVDYLLTHPANRDCLLSVPKKKLKKLLKILSAAKGVLGSILKGTNADSGSWNQATSLRAFSLFCRLSIHLQYKFSEEGDCLSLLKETGAWVENQVVPFILSSDQEDGISKLSSVSEVIIQAYLTVCKDVIMVGLGNLTFQAHVLDMALPIIQTERGGFCAPVLLCALKEIVEASLTQNTETDEVANLFHAVQNVLKKVLECVAHRLKEQQEEGIQLIHSIQMPLGEFIHTLQCWHSSFPAVHQGVLSTLLAAVVADINSVLQMASSEKDVTVPTTISDLPPLSSSLMALIMKSVNVVRSFLNELMEGILSEEIKGIFSLTAAVSIVMIIKGKHKAALVKDIAPAVRGKLVTCSEATEGSSGTER
;
A
#
# COMPACT_ATOMS: atom_id res chain seq x y z
N LYS A 1 -69.87 18.48 50.35
CA LYS A 1 -69.62 17.65 49.15
C LYS A 1 -68.66 16.54 49.60
N ASN A 2 -69.22 15.37 49.89
CA ASN A 2 -68.49 14.25 50.50
C ASN A 2 -67.43 13.73 49.52
N THR A 3 -66.18 13.79 49.96
CA THR A 3 -65.03 13.10 49.38
C THR A 3 -65.22 11.60 49.56
N VAL A 4 -65.63 10.91 48.49
CA VAL A 4 -65.57 9.45 48.41
C VAL A 4 -64.08 9.07 48.45
N GLY A 5 -63.67 8.26 49.41
CA GLY A 5 -62.29 7.78 49.52
C GLY A 5 -61.87 7.05 48.24
N HIS A 6 -60.62 7.24 47.82
CA HIS A 6 -60.03 6.50 46.70
C HIS A 6 -60.16 4.99 46.97
N PHE A 7 -60.76 4.25 46.02
CA PHE A 7 -60.83 2.79 46.09
C PHE A 7 -59.44 2.20 45.83
N ASP A 8 -58.82 1.61 46.86
CA ASP A 8 -57.58 0.85 46.73
C ASP A 8 -57.88 -0.66 46.72
N LEU A 9 -57.72 -1.27 45.54
CA LEU A 9 -57.94 -2.69 45.32
C LEU A 9 -56.98 -3.57 46.15
N LYS A 10 -55.75 -3.10 46.42
CA LYS A 10 -54.78 -3.87 47.20
C LYS A 10 -55.14 -3.89 48.67
N GLU A 11 -55.53 -2.74 49.22
CA GLU A 11 -56.00 -2.62 50.61
C GLU A 11 -57.25 -3.49 50.83
N LEU A 12 -58.20 -3.47 49.90
CA LEU A 12 -59.39 -4.32 49.95
C LEU A 12 -59.04 -5.82 49.97
N LEU A 13 -58.13 -6.26 49.10
CA LEU A 13 -57.72 -7.66 49.03
C LEU A 13 -56.94 -8.08 50.28
N GLN A 14 -56.20 -7.20 50.92
CA GLN A 14 -55.52 -7.48 52.19
C GLN A 14 -56.50 -7.71 53.34
N GLU A 15 -57.54 -6.88 53.43
CA GLU A 15 -58.53 -6.91 54.51
C GLU A 15 -59.60 -8.01 54.34
N LEU A 16 -59.71 -8.63 53.17
CA LEU A 16 -60.70 -9.68 52.90
C LEU A 16 -60.41 -10.99 53.67
N PRO A 17 -61.39 -11.56 54.42
CA PRO A 17 -61.26 -12.89 55.01
C PRO A 17 -61.02 -13.99 53.97
N ARG A 18 -60.29 -15.05 54.35
CA ARG A 18 -59.91 -16.17 53.47
C ARG A 18 -61.06 -16.72 52.61
N LYS A 19 -62.20 -17.04 53.22
CA LYS A 19 -63.38 -17.56 52.50
C LYS A 19 -63.95 -16.57 51.48
N GLN A 20 -63.82 -15.26 51.74
CA GLN A 20 -64.30 -14.24 50.80
C GLN A 20 -63.33 -14.06 49.62
N LYS A 21 -62.02 -14.26 49.83
CA LYS A 21 -61.02 -14.34 48.74
C LYS A 21 -61.30 -15.51 47.80
N GLU A 22 -61.60 -16.69 48.36
CA GLU A 22 -61.95 -17.89 47.58
C GLU A 22 -63.21 -17.66 46.71
N VAL A 23 -64.29 -17.15 47.33
CA VAL A 23 -65.54 -16.83 46.60
C VAL A 23 -65.32 -15.76 45.54
N LEU A 24 -64.45 -14.77 45.79
CA LEU A 24 -64.10 -13.76 44.80
C LEU A 24 -63.43 -14.41 43.58
N TRP A 25 -62.46 -15.30 43.78
CA TRP A 25 -61.76 -15.98 42.68
C TRP A 25 -62.67 -16.91 41.89
N GLU A 26 -63.58 -17.63 42.54
CA GLU A 26 -64.61 -18.43 41.85
C GLU A 26 -65.50 -17.56 40.95
N ARG A 27 -65.99 -16.44 41.47
CA ARG A 27 -66.82 -15.49 40.70
C ARG A 27 -66.06 -14.83 39.55
N LEU A 28 -64.78 -14.51 39.74
CA LEU A 28 -63.93 -13.96 38.67
C LEU A 28 -63.71 -14.99 37.56
N THR A 29 -63.49 -16.24 37.92
CA THR A 29 -63.31 -17.34 36.96
C THR A 29 -64.59 -17.56 36.16
N GLN A 30 -65.74 -17.56 36.83
CA GLN A 30 -67.05 -17.65 36.18
C GLN A 30 -67.29 -16.46 35.23
N LEU A 31 -67.04 -15.23 35.68
CA LEU A 31 -67.18 -14.02 34.87
C LEU A 31 -66.30 -14.05 33.62
N LEU A 32 -65.03 -14.45 33.77
CA LEU A 32 -64.08 -14.57 32.66
C LEU A 32 -64.55 -15.63 31.66
N THR A 33 -65.00 -16.79 32.15
CA THR A 33 -65.46 -17.90 31.31
C THR A 33 -66.75 -17.57 30.56
N GLU A 34 -67.72 -16.94 31.22
CA GLU A 34 -68.98 -16.50 30.59
C GLU A 34 -68.71 -15.44 29.52
N SER A 35 -67.86 -14.45 29.83
CA SER A 35 -67.51 -13.39 28.88
C SER A 35 -66.79 -13.93 27.63
N LEU A 36 -65.89 -14.90 27.79
CA LEU A 36 -65.18 -15.55 26.68
C LEU A 36 -66.07 -16.50 25.87
N ARG A 37 -67.11 -17.10 26.49
CA ARG A 37 -68.11 -17.92 25.79
C ARG A 37 -69.06 -17.09 24.94
N GLU A 38 -69.46 -15.93 25.44
CA GLU A 38 -70.34 -15.00 24.71
C GLU A 38 -69.62 -14.37 23.52
N ASN A 39 -68.34 -14.02 23.68
CA ASN A 39 -67.51 -13.41 22.63
C ASN A 39 -66.08 -13.98 22.63
N PRO A 40 -65.79 -15.05 21.86
CA PRO A 40 -64.45 -15.63 21.82
C PRO A 40 -63.44 -14.68 21.16
N VAL A 41 -62.29 -14.49 21.80
CA VAL A 41 -61.20 -13.60 21.37
C VAL A 41 -60.65 -13.96 19.98
N GLU A 42 -60.81 -15.22 19.55
CA GLU A 42 -60.39 -15.74 18.25
C GLU A 42 -61.17 -15.17 17.04
N MET A 43 -62.36 -14.59 17.25
CA MET A 43 -63.16 -13.95 16.18
C MET A 43 -62.67 -12.54 15.80
N CYS A 44 -61.64 -12.02 16.46
CA CYS A 44 -61.07 -10.71 16.15
C CYS A 44 -60.09 -10.84 14.95
N PRO A 45 -60.22 -10.00 13.88
CA PRO A 45 -59.41 -10.16 12.68
C PRO A 45 -57.91 -10.03 12.99
N ARG A 46 -57.16 -11.10 12.72
CA ARG A 46 -55.69 -11.09 12.76
C ARG A 46 -55.20 -10.25 11.58
N THR A 47 -54.59 -9.11 11.87
CA THR A 47 -53.89 -8.33 10.84
C THR A 47 -52.58 -9.04 10.54
N GLU A 48 -52.52 -9.75 9.41
CA GLU A 48 -51.29 -10.34 8.91
C GLU A 48 -50.29 -9.25 8.44
N ASP A 49 -49.03 -9.47 8.79
CA ASP A 49 -47.80 -8.77 8.43
C ASP A 49 -47.83 -7.64 7.38
N ASP A 50 -47.64 -6.41 7.86
CA ASP A 50 -46.52 -5.50 7.51
C ASP A 50 -46.11 -5.33 6.02
N LYS A 51 -47.05 -5.31 5.06
CA LYS A 51 -46.87 -4.71 3.71
C LYS A 51 -48.16 -4.22 3.04
N SER A 52 -48.80 -3.19 3.58
CA SER A 52 -49.46 -2.15 2.77
C SER A 52 -49.96 -1.02 3.67
N ASP A 53 -49.41 0.18 3.48
CA ASP A 53 -50.08 1.42 3.89
C ASP A 53 -51.33 1.59 3.03
N ASP A 54 -52.46 1.03 3.47
CA ASP A 54 -53.76 1.51 3.05
C ASP A 54 -54.74 1.42 4.23
N HIS A 55 -55.20 2.58 4.67
CA HIS A 55 -56.05 2.77 5.84
C HIS A 55 -57.46 2.22 5.60
N LEU A 56 -57.74 1.01 6.09
CA LEU A 56 -59.09 0.57 6.43
C LEU A 56 -59.10 0.08 7.88
N VAL A 57 -59.42 1.01 8.80
CA VAL A 57 -59.71 0.70 10.20
C VAL A 57 -61.00 -0.11 10.23
N VAL A 58 -60.89 -1.44 10.38
CA VAL A 58 -62.05 -2.29 10.67
C VAL A 58 -62.52 -1.93 12.09
N GLU A 59 -63.73 -1.40 12.21
CA GLU A 59 -64.35 -1.05 13.50
C GLU A 59 -64.49 -2.31 14.37
N ILE A 60 -63.77 -2.32 15.49
CA ILE A 60 -63.94 -3.29 16.58
C ILE A 60 -65.38 -3.14 17.10
N THR A 61 -66.18 -4.21 17.03
CA THR A 61 -67.55 -4.24 17.54
C THR A 61 -67.58 -3.88 19.04
N PRO A 62 -68.63 -3.16 19.51
CA PRO A 62 -68.73 -2.72 20.90
C PRO A 62 -68.70 -3.88 21.91
N GLU A 63 -69.19 -5.08 21.54
CA GLU A 63 -69.15 -6.27 22.40
C GLU A 63 -67.71 -6.78 22.65
N ILE A 64 -66.80 -6.65 21.67
CA ILE A 64 -65.38 -7.03 21.82
C ILE A 64 -64.67 -6.07 22.77
N LYS A 65 -64.95 -4.76 22.69
CA LYS A 65 -64.40 -3.76 23.64
C LYS A 65 -64.82 -4.03 25.08
N GLN A 66 -66.07 -4.45 25.27
CA GLN A 66 -66.57 -4.83 26.59
C GLN A 66 -65.87 -6.07 27.12
N THR A 67 -65.67 -7.08 26.29
CA THR A 67 -64.94 -8.32 26.65
C THR A 67 -63.49 -8.02 27.03
N VAL A 68 -62.79 -7.19 26.26
CA VAL A 68 -61.42 -6.74 26.59
C VAL A 68 -61.36 -5.98 27.92
N ALA A 69 -62.35 -5.12 28.21
CA ALA A 69 -62.44 -4.40 29.48
C ALA A 69 -62.66 -5.35 30.67
N VAL A 70 -63.47 -6.40 30.50
CA VAL A 70 -63.64 -7.45 31.52
C VAL A 70 -62.33 -8.19 31.76
N ILE A 71 -61.63 -8.61 30.69
CA ILE A 71 -60.33 -9.29 30.83
C ILE A 71 -59.31 -8.37 31.52
N GLN A 72 -59.27 -7.07 31.19
CA GLN A 72 -58.42 -6.09 31.87
C GLN A 72 -58.76 -5.98 33.37
N GLY A 73 -60.04 -5.89 33.72
CA GLY A 73 -60.49 -5.86 35.11
C GLY A 73 -60.13 -7.11 35.88
N VAL A 74 -60.39 -8.30 35.31
CA VAL A 74 -60.02 -9.59 35.91
C VAL A 74 -58.50 -9.67 36.09
N THR A 75 -57.72 -9.30 35.07
CA THR A 75 -56.24 -9.30 35.15
C THR A 75 -55.74 -8.39 36.27
N ALA A 76 -56.34 -7.21 36.49
CA ALA A 76 -55.96 -6.32 37.58
C ALA A 76 -56.24 -6.92 38.96
N VAL A 77 -57.39 -7.56 39.15
CA VAL A 77 -57.75 -8.24 40.42
C VAL A 77 -56.88 -9.47 40.66
N VAL A 78 -56.60 -10.26 39.63
CA VAL A 78 -55.67 -11.39 39.68
C VAL A 78 -54.27 -10.91 40.09
N THR A 79 -53.75 -9.86 39.44
CA THR A 79 -52.43 -9.28 39.75
C THR A 79 -52.33 -8.87 41.22
N ALA A 80 -53.37 -8.19 41.73
CA ALA A 80 -53.42 -7.77 43.13
C ALA A 80 -53.63 -8.93 44.12
N SER A 81 -54.14 -10.08 43.66
CA SER A 81 -54.37 -11.28 44.49
C SER A 81 -53.11 -12.13 44.69
N ILE A 82 -52.14 -12.13 43.78
CA ILE A 82 -50.93 -12.99 43.85
C ILE A 82 -50.11 -12.79 45.15
N PRO A 83 -49.85 -11.55 45.62
CA PRO A 83 -49.11 -11.33 46.87
C PRO A 83 -49.81 -11.96 48.08
N GLU A 84 -51.14 -11.98 48.06
CA GLU A 84 -52.04 -12.42 49.14
C GLU A 84 -52.24 -13.94 49.20
N VAL A 85 -51.67 -14.69 48.26
CA VAL A 85 -51.67 -16.17 48.30
C VAL A 85 -50.67 -16.65 49.35
N ASP A 86 -51.18 -17.37 50.35
CA ASP A 86 -50.43 -18.06 51.40
C ASP A 86 -50.76 -19.58 51.45
N GLU A 87 -49.99 -20.37 52.18
CA GLU A 87 -50.13 -21.84 52.25
C GLU A 87 -51.49 -22.34 52.74
N ASN A 88 -52.30 -21.49 53.38
CA ASN A 88 -53.56 -21.87 54.03
C ASN A 88 -54.82 -21.46 53.23
N VAL A 89 -54.68 -20.88 52.03
CA VAL A 89 -55.81 -20.43 51.20
C VAL A 89 -55.94 -21.31 49.97
N ASN A 90 -57.15 -21.79 49.66
CA ASN A 90 -57.38 -22.60 48.46
C ASN A 90 -57.46 -21.71 47.21
N TYR A 91 -56.36 -21.59 46.46
CA TYR A 91 -56.27 -20.75 45.27
C TYR A 91 -56.57 -21.50 43.95
N LYS A 92 -57.19 -22.69 43.97
CA LYS A 92 -57.47 -23.45 42.73
C LYS A 92 -58.29 -22.68 41.69
N ALA A 93 -59.32 -21.95 42.12
CA ALA A 93 -60.09 -21.09 41.23
C ALA A 93 -59.23 -19.96 40.63
N LEU A 94 -58.33 -19.38 41.42
CA LEU A 94 -57.39 -18.36 40.94
C LEU A 94 -56.41 -18.95 39.92
N LEU A 95 -55.92 -20.17 40.14
CA LEU A 95 -55.06 -20.88 39.19
C LEU A 95 -55.78 -21.14 37.86
N GLU A 96 -57.03 -21.62 37.90
CA GLU A 96 -57.85 -21.81 36.70
C GLU A 96 -58.06 -20.49 35.95
N CYS A 97 -58.36 -19.41 36.67
CA CYS A 97 -58.47 -18.08 36.09
C CYS A 97 -57.17 -17.64 35.38
N VAL A 98 -56.00 -17.88 35.99
CA VAL A 98 -54.69 -17.53 35.41
C VAL A 98 -54.37 -18.40 34.18
N PHE A 99 -54.75 -19.69 34.18
CA PHE A 99 -54.60 -20.54 32.99
C PHE A 99 -55.47 -20.04 31.84
N ILE A 100 -56.72 -19.67 32.09
CA ILE A 100 -57.59 -19.07 31.05
C ILE A 100 -56.95 -17.78 30.51
N LEU A 101 -56.42 -16.91 31.39
CA LEU A 101 -55.72 -15.69 30.97
C LEU A 101 -54.44 -15.98 30.13
N ASN A 102 -53.71 -17.05 30.46
CA ASN A 102 -52.53 -17.48 29.72
C ASN A 102 -52.90 -18.06 28.35
N ASP A 103 -53.98 -18.82 28.25
CA ASP A 103 -54.41 -19.47 27.01
C ASP A 103 -54.96 -18.46 25.99
N ILE A 104 -55.59 -17.37 26.45
CA ILE A 104 -56.02 -16.28 25.56
C ILE A 104 -54.85 -15.38 25.11
N LEU A 105 -53.71 -15.40 25.81
CA LEU A 105 -52.60 -14.47 25.57
C LEU A 105 -52.08 -14.50 24.12
N PRO A 106 -51.88 -15.67 23.47
CA PRO A 106 -51.49 -15.74 22.06
C PRO A 106 -52.60 -15.31 21.10
N ALA A 107 -53.87 -15.34 21.52
CA ALA A 107 -55.03 -15.00 20.69
C ALA A 107 -55.36 -13.49 20.70
N LEU A 108 -54.78 -12.70 21.63
CA LEU A 108 -55.07 -11.27 21.74
C LEU A 108 -54.55 -10.44 20.55
N PRO A 109 -55.34 -9.48 20.02
CA PRO A 109 -54.92 -8.63 18.90
C PRO A 109 -53.70 -7.77 19.19
N ALA A 110 -52.92 -7.43 18.16
CA ALA A 110 -51.75 -6.57 18.26
C ALA A 110 -52.06 -5.12 18.74
N SER A 111 -53.33 -4.69 18.68
CA SER A 111 -53.80 -3.42 19.22
C SER A 111 -53.81 -3.39 20.76
N GLU A 112 -53.96 -4.54 21.42
CA GLU A 112 -54.13 -4.67 22.87
C GLU A 112 -52.81 -4.90 23.62
N LYS A 113 -51.78 -4.10 23.29
CA LYS A 113 -50.43 -4.24 23.89
C LYS A 113 -50.42 -4.06 25.41
N ILE A 114 -51.31 -3.23 25.94
CA ILE A 114 -51.42 -2.95 27.39
C ILE A 114 -51.94 -4.19 28.12
N LEU A 115 -52.99 -4.82 27.60
CA LEU A 115 -53.57 -6.03 28.18
C LEU A 115 -52.60 -7.22 28.09
N GLN A 116 -51.96 -7.41 26.93
CA GLN A 116 -50.92 -8.43 26.77
C GLN A 116 -49.79 -8.24 27.79
N ALA A 117 -49.34 -7.00 28.03
CA ALA A 117 -48.32 -6.71 29.02
C ALA A 117 -48.80 -6.98 30.46
N ALA A 118 -50.06 -6.70 30.78
CA ALA A 118 -50.64 -6.97 32.09
C ALA A 118 -50.74 -8.48 32.38
N ILE A 119 -51.17 -9.28 31.41
CA ILE A 119 -51.23 -10.74 31.55
C ILE A 119 -49.82 -11.34 31.64
N GLN A 120 -48.85 -10.85 30.84
CA GLN A 120 -47.45 -11.25 30.99
C GLN A 120 -46.91 -10.96 32.39
N HIS A 121 -47.28 -9.81 32.98
CA HIS A 121 -46.89 -9.45 34.34
C HIS A 121 -47.51 -10.40 35.39
N VAL A 122 -48.75 -10.84 35.21
CA VAL A 122 -49.37 -11.89 36.02
C VAL A 122 -48.53 -13.17 35.98
N CYS A 123 -48.15 -13.64 34.78
CA CYS A 123 -47.32 -14.84 34.63
C CYS A 123 -45.92 -14.66 35.27
N GLU A 124 -45.31 -13.48 35.17
CA GLU A 124 -44.02 -13.17 35.82
C GLU A 124 -44.13 -13.22 37.35
N MET A 125 -45.17 -12.60 37.91
CA MET A 125 -45.45 -12.59 39.35
C MET A 125 -45.73 -14.00 39.86
N TRP A 126 -46.49 -14.79 39.11
CA TRP A 126 -46.79 -16.20 39.43
C TRP A 126 -45.52 -17.04 39.47
N TRP A 127 -44.64 -16.88 38.48
CA TRP A 127 -43.34 -17.55 38.42
C TRP A 127 -42.45 -17.17 39.61
N GLN A 128 -42.34 -15.87 39.92
CA GLN A 128 -41.51 -15.37 41.03
C GLN A 128 -41.99 -15.86 42.39
N LYS A 129 -43.31 -15.97 42.59
CA LYS A 129 -43.92 -16.48 43.82
C LYS A 129 -43.75 -18.01 43.96
N GLY A 130 -43.52 -18.72 42.86
CA GLY A 130 -43.25 -20.16 42.87
C GLY A 130 -44.49 -21.03 43.10
N LEU A 131 -45.67 -20.54 42.71
CA LEU A 131 -46.97 -21.19 42.91
C LEU A 131 -47.16 -22.42 42.01
N GLU A 132 -48.16 -23.25 42.32
CA GLU A 132 -48.54 -24.42 41.52
C GLU A 132 -48.87 -24.03 40.06
N GLY A 133 -48.51 -24.89 39.10
CA GLY A 133 -48.74 -24.65 37.68
C GLY A 133 -47.82 -23.63 37.02
N LYS A 134 -46.81 -23.12 37.73
CA LYS A 134 -45.82 -22.15 37.21
C LYS A 134 -45.10 -22.65 35.96
N GLU A 135 -44.93 -23.97 35.78
CA GLU A 135 -44.24 -24.55 34.63
C GLU A 135 -44.97 -24.20 33.32
N VAL A 136 -46.29 -24.33 33.29
CA VAL A 136 -47.12 -24.04 32.10
C VAL A 136 -47.07 -22.56 31.76
N LEU A 137 -47.28 -21.70 32.77
CA LEU A 137 -47.25 -20.24 32.63
C LEU A 137 -45.86 -19.74 32.24
N GLY A 138 -44.82 -20.33 32.84
CA GLY A 138 -43.42 -20.04 32.55
C GLY A 138 -43.05 -20.40 31.12
N LYS A 139 -43.51 -21.55 30.59
CA LYS A 139 -43.27 -21.95 29.19
C LYS A 139 -43.84 -20.93 28.21
N THR A 140 -45.12 -20.58 28.34
CA THR A 140 -45.77 -19.61 27.45
C THR A 140 -45.08 -18.25 27.50
N LEU A 141 -44.83 -17.74 28.71
CA LEU A 141 -44.16 -16.46 28.91
C LEU A 141 -42.71 -16.47 28.37
N PHE A 142 -41.97 -17.58 28.54
CA PHE A 142 -40.61 -17.72 28.04
C PHE A 142 -40.54 -17.61 26.53
N ILE A 143 -41.42 -18.29 25.79
CA ILE A 143 -41.48 -18.20 24.32
C ILE A 143 -41.77 -16.75 23.88
N ILE A 144 -42.72 -16.08 24.53
CA ILE A 144 -43.08 -14.69 24.21
C ILE A 144 -41.90 -13.75 24.44
N LEU A 145 -41.23 -13.83 25.61
CA LEU A 145 -40.07 -13.00 25.93
C LEU A 145 -38.88 -13.29 25.00
N LEU A 146 -38.68 -14.56 24.63
CA LEU A 146 -37.64 -14.98 23.72
C LEU A 146 -37.86 -14.37 22.32
N ARG A 147 -39.05 -14.51 21.74
CA ARG A 147 -39.41 -13.86 20.47
C ARG A 147 -39.26 -12.34 20.54
N LYS A 148 -39.73 -11.72 21.63
CA LYS A 148 -39.62 -10.27 21.84
C LYS A 148 -38.16 -9.79 21.90
N SER A 149 -37.27 -10.56 22.55
CA SER A 149 -35.85 -10.23 22.68
C SER A 149 -35.09 -10.24 21.33
N LEU A 150 -35.58 -11.00 20.35
CA LEU A 150 -35.01 -11.12 19.01
C LEU A 150 -35.55 -10.08 18.02
N HIS A 151 -36.65 -9.41 18.35
CA HIS A 151 -37.26 -8.41 17.50
C HIS A 151 -36.32 -7.21 17.24
N LYS A 152 -36.46 -6.55 16.08
CA LYS A 152 -35.62 -5.39 15.71
C LYS A 152 -35.69 -4.27 16.76
N ALA A 153 -36.89 -4.05 17.33
CA ALA A 153 -37.14 -3.05 18.38
C ALA A 153 -36.76 -3.48 19.80
N ALA A 154 -36.20 -4.69 20.01
CA ALA A 154 -35.84 -5.18 21.33
C ALA A 154 -34.85 -4.27 22.05
N VAL A 155 -35.10 -4.01 23.33
CA VAL A 155 -34.23 -3.21 24.22
C VAL A 155 -33.49 -4.11 25.21
N GLY A 156 -32.44 -3.58 25.84
CA GLY A 156 -31.68 -4.33 26.85
C GLY A 156 -32.53 -4.81 28.03
N ALA A 157 -33.65 -4.15 28.34
CA ALA A 157 -34.60 -4.58 29.37
C ALA A 157 -35.32 -5.89 29.03
N ASP A 158 -35.59 -6.15 27.75
CA ASP A 158 -36.22 -7.40 27.32
C ASP A 158 -35.30 -8.61 27.57
N ILE A 159 -33.99 -8.43 27.35
CA ILE A 159 -32.97 -9.45 27.63
C ILE A 159 -32.84 -9.71 29.14
N ILE A 160 -32.97 -8.66 29.97
CA ILE A 160 -32.96 -8.80 31.44
C ILE A 160 -34.19 -9.61 31.90
N ARG A 161 -35.38 -9.31 31.37
CA ARG A 161 -36.60 -10.06 31.67
C ARG A 161 -36.47 -11.53 31.27
N LEU A 162 -35.95 -11.81 30.07
CA LEU A 162 -35.67 -13.17 29.62
C LEU A 162 -34.69 -13.89 30.55
N TRP A 163 -33.61 -13.22 30.96
CA TRP A 163 -32.66 -13.79 31.93
C TRP A 163 -33.33 -14.09 33.27
N ASN A 164 -34.22 -13.25 33.78
CA ASN A 164 -34.91 -13.54 35.05
C ASN A 164 -35.81 -14.79 34.98
N LEU A 165 -36.29 -15.15 33.78
CA LEU A 165 -37.11 -16.33 33.53
C LEU A 165 -36.32 -17.53 33.00
N HIS A 166 -34.99 -17.48 32.92
CA HIS A 166 -34.17 -18.51 32.26
C HIS A 166 -34.41 -19.95 32.74
N GLN A 167 -34.77 -20.14 34.02
CA GLN A 167 -35.04 -21.46 34.59
C GLN A 167 -36.28 -22.14 33.98
N ALA A 168 -37.21 -21.38 33.39
CA ALA A 168 -38.36 -21.94 32.68
C ALA A 168 -37.94 -22.80 31.48
N LEU A 169 -36.73 -22.61 30.95
CA LEU A 169 -36.18 -23.48 29.90
C LEU A 169 -36.12 -24.95 30.34
N LEU A 170 -35.85 -25.20 31.63
CA LEU A 170 -35.74 -26.57 32.16
C LEU A 170 -37.09 -27.32 32.19
N CYS A 171 -38.20 -26.61 32.00
CA CYS A 171 -39.52 -27.23 31.91
C CYS A 171 -39.79 -27.84 30.52
N PHE A 172 -38.99 -27.50 29.49
CA PHE A 172 -39.12 -28.03 28.15
C PHE A 172 -38.36 -29.35 27.99
N ASP A 173 -39.04 -30.36 27.44
CA ASP A 173 -38.40 -31.60 27.04
C ASP A 173 -37.62 -31.38 25.73
N TYR A 174 -36.33 -31.71 25.73
CA TYR A 174 -35.48 -31.50 24.57
C TYR A 174 -35.90 -32.36 23.37
N ASP A 175 -36.37 -33.59 23.60
CA ASP A 175 -36.67 -34.55 22.53
C ASP A 175 -38.09 -34.39 21.96
N SER A 176 -38.91 -33.48 22.51
CA SER A 176 -40.26 -33.21 22.00
C SER A 176 -40.25 -32.35 20.73
N GLU A 177 -41.21 -32.58 19.84
CA GLU A 177 -41.39 -31.78 18.63
C GLU A 177 -41.78 -30.32 18.94
N GLU A 178 -42.51 -30.11 20.03
CA GLU A 178 -42.90 -28.79 20.54
C GLU A 178 -41.69 -27.89 20.85
N SER A 179 -40.55 -28.49 21.19
CA SER A 179 -39.32 -27.77 21.50
C SER A 179 -38.50 -27.36 20.27
N ASN A 180 -38.88 -27.78 19.06
CA ASN A 180 -38.14 -27.42 17.84
C ASN A 180 -38.14 -25.93 17.58
N GLU A 181 -39.28 -25.26 17.75
CA GLU A 181 -39.36 -23.80 17.61
C GLU A 181 -38.43 -23.10 18.62
N ILE A 182 -38.38 -23.62 19.85
CA ILE A 182 -37.57 -23.04 20.92
C ILE A 182 -36.09 -23.21 20.62
N LYS A 183 -35.66 -24.38 20.14
CA LYS A 183 -34.28 -24.62 19.70
C LYS A 183 -33.86 -23.56 18.68
N ASP A 184 -34.69 -23.30 17.66
CA ASP A 184 -34.40 -22.32 16.62
C ASP A 184 -34.29 -20.89 17.19
N LEU A 185 -35.24 -20.48 18.03
CA LEU A 185 -35.21 -19.16 18.68
C LEU A 185 -33.99 -18.99 19.60
N LEU A 186 -33.61 -20.02 20.35
CA LEU A 186 -32.43 -20.00 21.21
C LEU A 186 -31.14 -19.89 20.38
N LEU A 187 -31.04 -20.57 19.24
CA LEU A 187 -29.88 -20.45 18.33
C LEU A 187 -29.81 -19.05 17.71
N GLN A 188 -30.95 -18.43 17.36
CA GLN A 188 -30.98 -17.03 16.91
C GLN A 188 -30.43 -16.05 17.95
N CYS A 189 -30.51 -16.36 19.24
CA CYS A 189 -29.90 -15.52 20.28
C CYS A 189 -28.36 -15.46 20.14
N PHE A 190 -27.71 -16.53 19.68
CA PHE A 190 -26.28 -16.53 19.36
C PHE A 190 -25.93 -15.76 18.08
N MET A 191 -26.91 -15.44 17.24
CA MET A 191 -26.76 -14.57 16.06
C MET A 191 -26.94 -13.08 16.43
N SER A 192 -27.54 -12.80 17.59
CA SER A 192 -27.89 -11.45 18.03
C SER A 192 -26.74 -10.73 18.73
N VAL A 193 -26.21 -9.69 18.07
CA VAL A 193 -25.17 -8.82 18.67
C VAL A 193 -25.65 -8.15 19.97
N LYS A 194 -26.96 -7.87 20.11
CA LYS A 194 -27.55 -7.30 21.33
C LYS A 194 -27.39 -8.26 22.52
N HIS A 195 -27.68 -9.55 22.32
CA HIS A 195 -27.51 -10.58 23.35
C HIS A 195 -26.05 -10.76 23.73
N ILE A 196 -25.14 -10.81 22.76
CA ILE A 196 -23.71 -11.04 23.02
C ILE A 196 -23.08 -9.85 23.77
N LYS A 197 -23.45 -8.60 23.43
CA LYS A 197 -22.87 -7.41 24.08
C LYS A 197 -23.43 -7.14 25.48
N LYS A 198 -24.68 -7.51 25.76
CA LYS A 198 -25.31 -7.29 27.08
C LYS A 198 -24.85 -8.32 28.10
N GLU A 199 -24.59 -7.90 29.33
CA GLU A 199 -24.07 -8.79 30.39
C GLU A 199 -25.04 -9.92 30.74
N GLU A 200 -26.32 -9.61 30.92
CA GLU A 200 -27.38 -10.59 31.20
C GLU A 200 -27.60 -11.52 30.02
N GLY A 201 -27.45 -11.01 28.79
CA GLY A 201 -27.47 -11.82 27.57
C GLY A 201 -26.32 -12.84 27.54
N ARG A 202 -25.10 -12.45 27.92
CA ARG A 202 -23.99 -13.42 28.03
C ARG A 202 -24.24 -14.46 29.11
N ARG A 203 -24.82 -14.10 30.25
CA ARG A 203 -25.21 -15.07 31.30
C ARG A 203 -26.24 -16.06 30.77
N PHE A 204 -27.26 -15.56 30.07
CA PHE A 204 -28.28 -16.38 29.43
C PHE A 204 -27.67 -17.35 28.41
N LEU A 205 -26.90 -16.85 27.45
CA LEU A 205 -26.24 -17.67 26.43
C LEU A 205 -25.29 -18.71 27.04
N SER A 206 -24.59 -18.37 28.13
CA SER A 206 -23.73 -19.33 28.84
C SER A 206 -24.53 -20.44 29.52
N PHE A 207 -25.73 -20.13 30.02
CA PHE A 207 -26.64 -21.10 30.64
C PHE A 207 -27.20 -22.09 29.62
N LEU A 208 -27.41 -21.68 28.37
CA LEU A 208 -27.96 -22.58 27.33
C LEU A 208 -27.09 -23.82 27.06
N PHE A 209 -25.79 -23.77 27.36
CA PHE A 209 -24.90 -24.93 27.25
C PHE A 209 -25.24 -26.05 28.24
N SER A 210 -25.94 -25.75 29.36
CA SER A 210 -26.31 -26.78 30.34
C SER A 210 -27.67 -27.45 30.06
N TRP A 211 -28.34 -27.12 28.94
CA TRP A 211 -29.67 -27.66 28.66
C TRP A 211 -29.63 -29.09 28.09
N ASN A 212 -28.81 -29.34 27.06
CA ASN A 212 -28.65 -30.67 26.45
C ASN A 212 -27.32 -30.78 25.71
N ILE A 213 -26.70 -31.97 25.73
CA ILE A 213 -25.39 -32.23 25.10
C ILE A 213 -25.43 -32.02 23.58
N ASN A 214 -26.48 -32.47 22.89
CA ASN A 214 -26.64 -32.26 21.46
C ASN A 214 -26.87 -30.78 21.13
N PHE A 215 -27.51 -30.04 22.05
CA PHE A 215 -27.69 -28.61 21.87
C PHE A 215 -26.37 -27.84 21.94
N ILE A 216 -25.39 -28.27 22.75
CA ILE A 216 -24.03 -27.68 22.76
C ILE A 216 -23.43 -27.71 21.34
N ARG A 217 -23.54 -28.85 20.64
CA ARG A 217 -23.04 -29.00 19.26
C ARG A 217 -23.75 -28.07 18.29
N MET A 218 -25.07 -27.92 18.42
CA MET A 218 -25.86 -26.98 17.62
C MET A 218 -25.47 -25.51 17.88
N ILE A 219 -25.25 -25.14 19.14
CA ILE A 219 -24.75 -23.81 19.52
C ILE A 219 -23.40 -23.56 18.86
N HIS A 220 -22.48 -24.52 18.97
CA HIS A 220 -21.14 -24.37 18.41
C HIS A 220 -21.16 -24.24 16.88
N GLY A 221 -21.93 -25.08 16.18
CA GLY A 221 -22.17 -24.98 14.75
C GLY A 221 -22.74 -23.62 14.34
N THR A 222 -23.74 -23.12 15.08
CA THR A 222 -24.32 -21.80 14.85
C THR A 222 -23.27 -20.68 15.01
N VAL A 223 -22.50 -20.69 16.11
CA VAL A 223 -21.45 -19.69 16.32
C VAL A 223 -20.42 -19.72 15.20
N LYS A 224 -19.97 -20.90 14.76
CA LYS A 224 -19.03 -21.06 13.63
C LYS A 224 -19.58 -20.45 12.34
N ASN A 225 -20.82 -20.76 11.99
CA ASN A 225 -21.48 -20.21 10.80
C ASN A 225 -21.60 -18.68 10.84
N GLN A 226 -21.73 -18.11 12.04
CA GLN A 226 -21.81 -16.65 12.22
C GLN A 226 -20.45 -15.93 12.28
N LEU A 227 -19.34 -16.66 12.42
CA LEU A 227 -18.02 -16.03 12.55
C LEU A 227 -17.71 -15.11 11.37
N GLN A 228 -18.17 -15.40 10.15
CA GLN A 228 -17.92 -14.54 8.98
C GLN A 228 -18.56 -13.15 9.14
N PHE A 229 -19.78 -13.10 9.69
CA PHE A 229 -20.57 -11.88 9.81
C PHE A 229 -20.19 -11.04 11.04
N PHE A 230 -19.63 -11.66 12.07
CA PHE A 230 -19.26 -10.94 13.28
C PHE A 230 -17.99 -10.11 13.16
N PRO A 231 -17.96 -8.88 13.71
CA PRO A 231 -16.74 -8.10 13.79
C PRO A 231 -15.77 -8.73 14.80
N ARG A 232 -14.45 -8.54 14.58
CA ARG A 232 -13.40 -9.09 15.45
C ARG A 232 -13.54 -8.65 16.91
N SER A 233 -14.01 -7.42 17.16
CA SER A 233 -14.23 -6.90 18.52
C SER A 233 -15.27 -7.67 19.33
N LEU A 234 -16.17 -8.42 18.67
CA LEU A 234 -17.18 -9.23 19.32
C LEU A 234 -16.61 -10.54 19.90
N MET A 235 -15.47 -11.02 19.39
CA MET A 235 -14.88 -12.32 19.75
C MET A 235 -14.57 -12.42 21.24
N LYS A 236 -14.14 -11.33 21.88
CA LYS A 236 -13.90 -11.28 23.33
C LYS A 236 -15.15 -11.67 24.13
N TYR A 237 -16.34 -11.22 23.70
CA TYR A 237 -17.60 -11.51 24.37
C TYR A 237 -18.07 -12.94 24.10
N ILE A 238 -17.86 -13.44 22.88
CA ILE A 238 -18.17 -14.84 22.55
C ILE A 238 -17.28 -15.78 23.35
N SER A 239 -15.98 -15.53 23.44
CA SER A 239 -15.07 -16.31 24.30
C SER A 239 -15.48 -16.29 25.75
N GLU A 240 -15.95 -15.15 26.26
CA GLU A 240 -16.46 -15.05 27.63
C GLU A 240 -17.67 -15.96 27.85
N ILE A 241 -18.57 -16.11 26.86
CA ILE A 241 -19.72 -17.02 26.94
C ILE A 241 -19.24 -18.47 27.07
N TYR A 242 -18.34 -18.93 26.19
CA TYR A 242 -17.77 -20.28 26.25
C TYR A 242 -17.03 -20.51 27.58
N PHE A 243 -16.24 -19.55 28.04
CA PHE A 243 -15.50 -19.65 29.29
C PHE A 243 -16.43 -19.74 30.51
N ARG A 244 -17.50 -18.94 30.55
CA ARG A 244 -18.50 -18.97 31.62
C ARG A 244 -19.29 -20.28 31.62
N ALA A 245 -19.62 -20.81 30.44
CA ALA A 245 -20.23 -22.12 30.31
C ALA A 245 -19.31 -23.21 30.86
N TRP A 246 -18.06 -23.28 30.37
CA TRP A 246 -17.05 -24.25 30.83
C TRP A 246 -16.90 -24.26 32.34
N LYS A 247 -16.77 -23.07 32.97
CA LYS A 247 -16.59 -22.95 34.42
C LYS A 247 -17.75 -23.52 35.25
N LYS A 248 -18.96 -23.57 34.70
CA LYS A 248 -20.18 -23.99 35.44
C LYS A 248 -20.53 -25.45 35.22
N MET A 249 -20.01 -26.09 34.18
CA MET A 249 -20.39 -27.45 33.80
C MET A 249 -19.54 -28.49 34.54
N SER A 250 -20.06 -29.72 34.59
CA SER A 250 -19.39 -30.89 35.17
C SER A 250 -19.76 -32.16 34.40
N GLY A 251 -18.90 -33.19 34.46
CA GLY A 251 -19.13 -34.47 33.80
C GLY A 251 -19.16 -34.35 32.26
N GLU A 252 -20.03 -35.13 31.62
CA GLU A 252 -20.12 -35.27 30.15
C GLU A 252 -20.29 -33.94 29.40
N PHE A 253 -21.01 -32.97 29.98
CA PHE A 253 -21.18 -31.64 29.38
C PHE A 253 -19.85 -30.89 29.21
N THR A 254 -18.92 -31.08 30.15
CA THR A 254 -17.60 -30.43 30.11
C THR A 254 -16.74 -31.07 29.03
N GLU A 255 -16.77 -32.39 28.92
CA GLU A 255 -16.03 -33.14 27.89
C GLU A 255 -16.47 -32.72 26.49
N VAL A 256 -17.78 -32.61 26.24
CA VAL A 256 -18.31 -32.14 24.95
C VAL A 256 -17.91 -30.69 24.66
N LEU A 257 -17.97 -29.79 25.65
CA LEU A 257 -17.54 -28.42 25.42
C LEU A 257 -16.02 -28.32 25.14
N GLU A 258 -15.22 -29.08 25.87
CA GLU A 258 -13.78 -29.14 25.69
C GLU A 258 -13.41 -29.71 24.31
N GLN A 259 -13.89 -30.93 23.99
CA GLN A 259 -13.49 -31.68 22.79
C GLN A 259 -14.21 -31.22 21.52
N ASP A 260 -15.54 -31.07 21.55
CA ASP A 260 -16.32 -30.76 20.33
C ASP A 260 -16.29 -29.26 19.99
N CYS A 261 -15.95 -28.39 20.95
CA CYS A 261 -16.03 -26.94 20.76
C CYS A 261 -14.69 -26.20 20.91
N ILE A 262 -14.07 -26.23 22.09
CA ILE A 262 -12.84 -25.46 22.35
C ILE A 262 -11.68 -26.03 21.53
N GLN A 263 -11.53 -27.36 21.50
CA GLN A 263 -10.51 -28.04 20.70
C GLN A 263 -10.74 -27.86 19.19
N ASP A 264 -11.99 -27.77 18.73
CA ASP A 264 -12.30 -27.42 17.34
C ASP A 264 -11.74 -26.02 16.98
N PHE A 265 -11.89 -25.03 17.86
CA PHE A 265 -11.25 -23.72 17.66
C PHE A 265 -9.72 -23.80 17.67
N VAL A 266 -9.11 -24.65 18.51
CA VAL A 266 -7.66 -24.90 18.49
C VAL A 266 -7.23 -25.47 17.14
N TYR A 267 -7.96 -26.47 16.64
CA TYR A 267 -7.71 -27.09 15.34
C TYR A 267 -7.75 -26.06 14.21
N HIS A 268 -8.81 -25.24 14.17
CA HIS A 268 -8.97 -24.18 13.16
C HIS A 268 -7.96 -23.05 13.33
N GLY A 269 -7.58 -22.70 14.56
CA GLY A 269 -6.55 -21.70 14.84
C GLY A 269 -5.17 -22.11 14.30
N ILE A 270 -4.92 -23.41 14.18
CA ILE A 270 -3.68 -23.98 13.62
C ILE A 270 -3.77 -24.12 12.09
N HIS A 271 -4.86 -24.70 11.58
CA HIS A 271 -4.93 -25.16 10.19
C HIS A 271 -5.51 -24.15 9.20
N LEU A 272 -6.21 -23.11 9.67
CA LEU A 272 -6.73 -22.09 8.77
C LEU A 272 -5.59 -21.27 8.15
N PRO A 273 -5.65 -20.98 6.82
CA PRO A 273 -4.74 -20.04 6.19
C PRO A 273 -4.80 -18.66 6.86
N ARG A 274 -3.67 -17.97 6.99
CA ARG A 274 -3.59 -16.63 7.60
C ARG A 274 -4.35 -15.56 6.82
N SER A 275 -4.56 -15.78 5.52
CA SER A 275 -5.41 -14.95 4.65
C SER A 275 -6.90 -15.09 4.95
N SER A 276 -7.31 -16.13 5.68
CA SER A 276 -8.69 -16.37 6.06
C SER A 276 -9.20 -15.27 7.00
N SER A 277 -10.36 -14.70 6.68
CA SER A 277 -11.05 -13.74 7.55
C SER A 277 -11.43 -14.32 8.92
N PHE A 278 -11.53 -15.65 9.01
CA PHE A 278 -11.82 -16.40 10.24
C PHE A 278 -10.60 -16.56 11.14
N HIS A 279 -9.40 -16.72 10.58
CA HIS A 279 -8.19 -17.05 11.34
C HIS A 279 -7.92 -16.02 12.46
N SER A 280 -8.01 -14.73 12.15
CA SER A 280 -7.82 -13.66 13.15
C SER A 280 -8.88 -13.65 14.26
N LYS A 281 -10.11 -14.11 13.96
CA LYS A 281 -11.24 -14.17 14.90
C LYS A 281 -11.08 -15.36 15.86
N VAL A 282 -10.79 -16.54 15.32
CA VAL A 282 -10.51 -17.75 16.12
C VAL A 282 -9.30 -17.53 17.03
N ARG A 283 -8.24 -16.89 16.52
CA ARG A 283 -7.07 -16.54 17.33
C ARG A 283 -7.42 -15.57 18.47
N GLU A 284 -8.23 -14.55 18.21
CA GLU A 284 -8.70 -13.64 19.26
C GLU A 284 -9.47 -14.41 20.32
N MET A 285 -10.29 -15.39 19.91
CA MET A 285 -11.07 -16.19 20.84
C MET A 285 -10.20 -17.03 21.78
N LEU A 286 -9.18 -17.71 21.24
CA LEU A 286 -8.22 -18.52 22.01
C LEU A 286 -7.36 -17.65 22.94
N SER A 287 -6.96 -16.45 22.50
CA SER A 287 -6.19 -15.52 23.32
C SER A 287 -6.90 -15.13 24.62
N TYR A 288 -8.24 -15.21 24.66
CA TYR A 288 -9.01 -14.99 25.87
C TYR A 288 -8.72 -16.07 26.91
N PHE A 289 -8.72 -17.36 26.51
CA PHE A 289 -8.42 -18.48 27.40
C PHE A 289 -6.97 -18.41 27.93
N HIS A 290 -5.99 -18.08 27.09
CA HIS A 290 -4.59 -17.88 27.51
C HIS A 290 -4.40 -16.72 28.50
N LYS A 291 -5.26 -15.68 28.43
CA LYS A 291 -5.26 -14.60 29.42
C LYS A 291 -5.88 -15.06 30.73
N GLN A 292 -6.95 -15.86 30.68
CA GLN A 292 -7.61 -16.39 31.87
C GLN A 292 -6.78 -17.45 32.59
N SER A 293 -5.95 -18.22 31.89
CA SER A 293 -5.12 -19.28 32.50
C SER A 293 -4.22 -18.78 33.61
N ARG A 294 -3.77 -17.53 33.51
CA ARG A 294 -2.91 -16.87 34.49
C ARG A 294 -3.65 -16.36 35.74
N LEU A 295 -4.99 -16.34 35.70
CA LEU A 295 -5.83 -15.72 36.73
C LEU A 295 -6.77 -16.71 37.40
N ARG A 296 -7.00 -17.88 36.80
CA ARG A 296 -8.05 -18.83 37.19
C ARG A 296 -7.48 -20.24 37.21
N GLU A 297 -7.73 -20.94 38.32
CA GLU A 297 -7.36 -22.34 38.52
C GLU A 297 -8.10 -23.27 37.54
N GLY A 298 -7.47 -24.40 37.19
CA GLY A 298 -8.00 -25.43 36.28
C GLY A 298 -7.92 -25.12 34.78
N VAL A 299 -7.72 -23.86 34.38
CA VAL A 299 -7.64 -23.48 32.96
C VAL A 299 -6.34 -23.96 32.31
N GLU A 300 -5.22 -23.94 33.04
CA GLU A 300 -3.93 -24.46 32.54
C GLU A 300 -4.03 -25.96 32.23
N GLU A 301 -4.63 -26.73 33.14
CA GLU A 301 -4.88 -28.17 32.99
C GLU A 301 -5.76 -28.46 31.76
N MET A 302 -6.87 -27.74 31.62
CA MET A 302 -7.74 -27.84 30.44
C MET A 302 -6.96 -27.55 29.15
N LEU A 303 -6.22 -26.44 29.09
CA LEU A 303 -5.44 -26.10 27.90
C LEU A 303 -4.38 -27.15 27.58
N TYR A 304 -3.71 -27.70 28.61
CA TYR A 304 -2.75 -28.79 28.46
C TYR A 304 -3.40 -30.00 27.76
N ARG A 305 -4.52 -30.50 28.28
CA ARG A 305 -5.27 -31.63 27.68
C ARG A 305 -5.71 -31.33 26.25
N LEU A 306 -6.25 -30.15 26.00
CA LEU A 306 -6.79 -29.78 24.69
C LEU A 306 -5.70 -29.62 23.63
N TYR A 307 -4.51 -29.15 24.01
CA TYR A 307 -3.42 -28.85 23.08
C TYR A 307 -2.58 -30.09 22.78
N GLN A 308 -2.45 -31.00 23.75
CA GLN A 308 -1.62 -32.20 23.67
C GLN A 308 -1.81 -33.02 22.37
N PRO A 309 -3.02 -33.33 21.88
CA PRO A 309 -3.19 -34.15 20.68
C PRO A 309 -2.92 -33.43 19.36
N ILE A 310 -2.94 -32.08 19.34
CA ILE A 310 -2.92 -31.29 18.09
C ILE A 310 -1.65 -30.46 17.96
N LEU A 311 -1.29 -29.69 18.99
CA LEU A 311 -0.25 -28.67 18.93
C LEU A 311 1.12 -29.26 18.57
N TRP A 312 1.55 -30.28 19.32
CA TRP A 312 2.89 -30.87 19.16
C TRP A 312 3.07 -31.57 17.80
N ARG A 313 1.98 -32.10 17.23
CA ARG A 313 1.98 -32.65 15.86
C ARG A 313 2.06 -31.54 14.84
N ALA A 314 1.26 -30.49 15.02
CA ALA A 314 1.20 -29.33 14.12
C ALA A 314 2.52 -28.56 14.03
N LEU A 315 3.32 -28.52 15.10
CA LEU A 315 4.67 -27.95 15.08
C LEU A 315 5.66 -28.72 14.18
N LYS A 316 5.34 -29.97 13.81
CA LYS A 316 6.24 -30.87 13.06
C LYS A 316 5.75 -31.22 11.65
N VAL A 317 4.62 -30.65 11.21
CA VAL A 317 4.05 -30.95 9.87
C VAL A 317 4.88 -30.33 8.74
N ARG A 318 4.68 -30.82 7.50
CA ARG A 318 5.39 -30.30 6.31
C ARG A 318 5.01 -28.87 5.95
N ASN A 319 3.76 -28.45 6.18
CA ASN A 319 3.29 -27.11 5.84
C ASN A 319 3.83 -26.06 6.83
N SER A 320 4.60 -25.09 6.32
CA SER A 320 5.24 -24.05 7.13
C SER A 320 4.26 -23.05 7.75
N GLU A 321 3.12 -22.79 7.11
CA GLU A 321 2.10 -21.88 7.65
C GLU A 321 1.40 -22.50 8.85
N VAL A 322 1.07 -23.80 8.77
CA VAL A 322 0.52 -24.56 9.90
C VAL A 322 1.51 -24.59 11.07
N ARG A 323 2.80 -24.86 10.80
CA ARG A 323 3.84 -24.79 11.85
C ARG A 323 3.92 -23.40 12.47
N ALA A 324 3.85 -22.34 11.66
CA ALA A 324 3.91 -20.96 12.16
C ALA A 324 2.67 -20.57 12.98
N ASN A 325 1.48 -21.06 12.63
CA ASN A 325 0.25 -20.86 13.42
C ASN A 325 0.29 -21.65 14.74
N ALA A 326 0.74 -22.90 14.69
CA ALA A 326 0.97 -23.72 15.88
C ALA A 326 2.01 -23.06 16.80
N ALA A 327 3.12 -22.57 16.25
CA ALA A 327 4.12 -21.81 16.99
C ALA A 327 3.47 -20.61 17.70
N PHE A 328 2.63 -19.85 17.00
CA PHE A 328 1.94 -18.71 17.59
C PHE A 328 1.11 -19.10 18.83
N LEU A 329 0.29 -20.16 18.72
CA LEU A 329 -0.55 -20.62 19.82
C LEU A 329 0.26 -21.21 20.98
N PHE A 330 1.32 -21.94 20.67
CA PHE A 330 2.27 -22.45 21.67
C PHE A 330 2.88 -21.29 22.48
N LEU A 331 3.36 -20.26 21.78
CA LEU A 331 4.02 -19.10 22.40
C LEU A 331 3.06 -18.29 23.29
N ASP A 332 1.81 -18.10 22.87
CA ASP A 332 0.79 -17.42 23.67
C ASP A 332 0.42 -18.22 24.94
N ALA A 333 0.40 -19.55 24.83
CA ALA A 333 0.07 -20.48 25.91
C ALA A 333 1.25 -20.78 26.86
N PHE A 334 2.47 -20.34 26.53
CA PHE A 334 3.67 -20.71 27.28
C PHE A 334 3.71 -20.09 28.70
N PRO A 335 4.12 -20.86 29.74
CA PRO A 335 4.36 -22.31 29.71
C PRO A 335 3.05 -23.10 29.81
N LEU A 336 2.91 -24.18 29.04
CA LEU A 336 1.83 -25.14 29.23
C LEU A 336 2.17 -26.01 30.44
N ARG A 337 1.27 -26.06 31.43
CA ARG A 337 1.47 -26.75 32.71
C ARG A 337 0.26 -27.62 33.04
N ASP A 338 0.53 -28.77 33.67
CA ASP A 338 -0.48 -29.60 34.30
C ASP A 338 -0.25 -29.61 35.83
N PRO A 339 -1.12 -28.98 36.63
CA PRO A 339 -0.99 -28.95 38.08
C PRO A 339 -0.99 -30.32 38.75
N SER A 340 -1.40 -31.40 38.06
CA SER A 340 -1.37 -32.76 38.61
C SER A 340 0.03 -33.38 38.63
N PHE A 341 0.98 -32.83 37.87
CA PHE A 341 2.35 -33.35 37.80
C PHE A 341 3.16 -33.05 39.05
N ASN A 342 4.08 -33.95 39.39
CA ASN A 342 5.09 -33.68 40.40
C ASN A 342 6.17 -32.71 39.87
N ALA A 343 7.05 -32.22 40.76
CA ALA A 343 8.05 -31.22 40.40
C ALA A 343 9.01 -31.71 39.28
N GLU A 344 9.43 -32.97 39.31
CA GLU A 344 10.34 -33.55 38.32
C GLU A 344 9.67 -33.72 36.95
N GLU A 345 8.41 -34.16 36.93
CA GLU A 345 7.59 -34.26 35.72
C GLU A 345 7.36 -32.89 35.08
N MET A 346 7.07 -31.87 35.91
CA MET A 346 6.89 -30.50 35.47
C MET A 346 8.18 -29.92 34.88
N ASP A 347 9.33 -30.12 35.53
CA ASP A 347 10.63 -29.67 35.04
C ASP A 347 10.99 -30.33 33.70
N ASN A 348 10.74 -31.64 33.57
CA ASN A 348 10.91 -32.36 32.30
C ASN A 348 10.00 -31.81 31.19
N GLU A 349 8.76 -31.43 31.50
CA GLU A 349 7.84 -30.87 30.52
C GLU A 349 8.23 -29.45 30.09
N ILE A 350 8.68 -28.62 31.03
CA ILE A 350 9.21 -27.28 30.72
C ILE A 350 10.48 -27.41 29.87
N GLN A 351 11.36 -28.36 30.16
CA GLN A 351 12.56 -28.61 29.36
C GLN A 351 12.23 -28.96 27.90
N LYS A 352 11.23 -29.83 27.66
CA LYS A 352 10.75 -30.13 26.29
C LYS A 352 10.22 -28.89 25.58
N GLN A 353 9.56 -27.98 26.30
CA GLN A 353 9.07 -26.73 25.72
C GLN A 353 10.22 -25.79 25.34
N PHE A 354 11.30 -25.73 26.13
CA PHE A 354 12.51 -24.99 25.73
C PHE A 354 13.17 -25.57 24.48
N GLU A 355 13.26 -26.90 24.35
CA GLU A 355 13.75 -27.54 23.12
C GLU A 355 12.91 -27.14 21.90
N GLU A 356 11.59 -27.05 22.06
CA GLU A 356 10.69 -26.66 20.98
C GLU A 356 10.90 -25.19 20.56
N LEU A 357 11.18 -24.29 21.52
CA LEU A 357 11.60 -22.91 21.19
C LEU A 357 12.86 -22.90 20.31
N PHE A 358 13.87 -23.71 20.62
CA PHE A 358 15.04 -23.85 19.76
C PHE A 358 14.72 -24.46 18.39
N ARG A 359 13.80 -25.42 18.31
CA ARG A 359 13.34 -25.97 17.01
C ARG A 359 12.68 -24.90 16.14
N LEU A 360 11.86 -24.03 16.73
CA LEU A 360 11.24 -22.92 16.02
C LEU A 360 12.28 -21.92 15.47
N LEU A 361 13.32 -21.60 16.25
CA LEU A 361 14.42 -20.74 15.81
C LEU A 361 15.28 -21.38 14.71
N ASN A 362 15.28 -22.72 14.62
CA ASN A 362 16.02 -23.49 13.60
C ASN A 362 15.14 -23.98 12.44
N ASP A 363 13.88 -23.55 12.34
CA ASP A 363 12.97 -24.06 11.30
C ASP A 363 13.48 -23.72 9.89
N PRO A 364 13.39 -24.65 8.91
CA PRO A 364 13.86 -24.39 7.55
C PRO A 364 13.13 -23.23 6.86
N HIS A 365 11.92 -22.88 7.30
CA HIS A 365 11.11 -21.84 6.68
C HIS A 365 11.21 -20.49 7.42
N PRO A 366 11.54 -19.38 6.73
CA PRO A 366 11.69 -18.06 7.33
C PRO A 366 10.51 -17.59 8.21
N VAL A 367 9.27 -17.82 7.76
CA VAL A 367 8.07 -17.38 8.48
C VAL A 367 7.94 -18.01 9.88
N VAL A 368 8.36 -19.26 10.02
CA VAL A 368 8.34 -19.96 11.31
C VAL A 368 9.43 -19.37 12.22
N ARG A 369 10.65 -19.16 11.70
CA ARG A 369 11.74 -18.53 12.46
C ARG A 369 11.41 -17.12 12.91
N SER A 370 10.82 -16.29 12.06
CA SER A 370 10.30 -14.97 12.44
C SER A 370 9.28 -15.04 13.58
N THR A 371 8.38 -16.04 13.53
CA THR A 371 7.40 -16.28 14.61
C THR A 371 8.08 -16.74 15.90
N GLY A 372 9.07 -17.63 15.78
CA GLY A 372 9.92 -18.10 16.89
C GLY A 372 10.68 -16.96 17.56
N ILE A 373 11.30 -16.05 16.80
CA ILE A 373 12.00 -14.86 17.34
C ILE A 373 11.03 -14.02 18.17
N LEU A 374 9.86 -13.70 17.64
CA LEU A 374 8.85 -12.93 18.36
C LEU A 374 8.45 -13.61 19.67
N GLY A 375 8.17 -14.91 19.63
CA GLY A 375 7.80 -15.69 20.79
C GLY A 375 8.88 -15.77 21.85
N VAL A 376 10.09 -16.14 21.44
CA VAL A 376 11.25 -16.30 22.33
C VAL A 376 11.58 -14.99 23.01
N THR A 377 11.57 -13.86 22.28
CA THR A 377 11.84 -12.55 22.87
C THR A 377 10.76 -12.14 23.90
N GLN A 378 9.48 -12.43 23.64
CA GLN A 378 8.39 -12.18 24.58
C GLN A 378 8.49 -13.06 25.83
N ILE A 379 8.72 -14.37 25.66
CA ILE A 379 8.89 -15.33 26.75
C ILE A 379 10.08 -14.94 27.63
N THR A 380 11.22 -14.66 27.00
CA THR A 380 12.46 -14.29 27.69
C THR A 380 12.29 -12.98 28.48
N SER A 381 11.64 -11.97 27.88
CA SER A 381 11.36 -10.70 28.57
C SER A 381 10.45 -10.90 29.79
N ARG A 382 9.39 -11.70 29.63
CA ARG A 382 8.36 -11.92 30.65
C ARG A 382 8.79 -12.82 31.81
N TYR A 383 9.53 -13.89 31.51
CA TYR A 383 9.91 -14.92 32.48
C TYR A 383 11.42 -14.88 32.79
N TRP A 384 12.07 -13.72 32.61
CA TRP A 384 13.52 -13.55 32.73
C TRP A 384 14.11 -14.17 34.01
N GLU A 385 13.47 -13.97 35.15
CA GLU A 385 13.92 -14.46 36.46
C GLU A 385 13.61 -15.95 36.69
N MET A 386 12.64 -16.51 35.95
CA MET A 386 12.22 -17.91 36.09
C MET A 386 12.97 -18.85 35.15
N ILE A 387 13.53 -18.33 34.06
CA ILE A 387 14.28 -19.14 33.08
C ILE A 387 15.74 -19.25 33.54
N PRO A 388 16.35 -20.45 33.51
CA PRO A 388 17.78 -20.61 33.79
C PRO A 388 18.64 -19.67 32.93
N SER A 389 19.59 -18.97 33.55
CA SER A 389 20.42 -17.94 32.89
C SER A 389 21.20 -18.46 31.67
N VAL A 390 21.60 -19.74 31.71
CA VAL A 390 22.26 -20.43 30.59
C VAL A 390 21.33 -20.50 29.37
N ILE A 391 20.06 -20.88 29.57
CA ILE A 391 19.05 -20.97 28.50
C ILE A 391 18.78 -19.58 27.92
N VAL A 392 18.63 -18.55 28.75
CA VAL A 392 18.47 -17.16 28.30
C VAL A 392 19.65 -16.74 27.43
N ALA A 393 20.88 -16.99 27.88
CA ALA A 393 22.09 -16.64 27.12
C ALA A 393 22.14 -17.36 25.77
N ASP A 394 21.81 -18.65 25.72
CA ASP A 394 21.85 -19.43 24.48
C ASP A 394 20.77 -19.01 23.48
N LEU A 395 19.55 -18.73 23.93
CA LEU A 395 18.48 -18.19 23.09
C LEU A 395 18.87 -16.83 22.49
N LEU A 396 19.43 -15.92 23.30
CA LEU A 396 19.84 -14.60 22.82
C LEU A 396 21.07 -14.65 21.92
N LYS A 397 22.04 -15.53 22.18
CA LYS A 397 23.17 -15.79 21.27
C LYS A 397 22.68 -16.33 19.93
N LYS A 398 21.70 -17.23 19.92
CA LYS A 398 21.09 -17.73 18.68
C LYS A 398 20.44 -16.60 17.87
N ILE A 399 19.66 -15.74 18.53
CA ILE A 399 18.96 -14.62 17.90
C ILE A 399 19.95 -13.57 17.35
N THR A 400 20.94 -13.18 18.15
CA THR A 400 21.89 -12.08 17.80
C THR A 400 23.07 -12.55 16.95
N GLY A 401 23.54 -13.77 17.13
CA GLY A 401 24.71 -14.32 16.43
C GLY A 401 24.38 -15.03 15.12
N GLU A 402 23.19 -15.66 15.00
CA GLU A 402 22.84 -16.42 13.80
C GLU A 402 21.65 -15.81 13.05
N LEU A 403 20.51 -15.56 13.72
CA LEU A 403 19.30 -15.11 13.03
C LEU A 403 19.38 -13.64 12.57
N ALA A 404 20.20 -12.82 13.22
CA ALA A 404 20.55 -11.48 12.73
C ALA A 404 21.26 -11.51 11.36
N TYR A 405 21.86 -12.66 11.02
CA TYR A 405 22.63 -12.92 9.80
C TYR A 405 21.98 -13.98 8.89
N ASP A 406 20.68 -14.18 9.05
CA ASP A 406 19.92 -15.15 8.25
C ASP A 406 20.11 -14.95 6.74
N VAL A 407 20.73 -15.93 6.08
CA VAL A 407 21.04 -15.86 4.65
C VAL A 407 19.81 -16.00 3.74
N SER A 408 18.76 -16.64 4.24
CA SER A 408 17.60 -17.02 3.44
C SER A 408 16.55 -15.92 3.33
N SER A 409 16.43 -15.05 4.34
CA SER A 409 15.38 -14.03 4.36
C SER A 409 15.72 -12.80 5.19
N ALA A 410 15.56 -11.64 4.56
CA ALA A 410 15.60 -10.35 5.25
C ALA A 410 14.46 -10.16 6.26
N ASP A 411 13.35 -10.90 6.16
CA ASP A 411 12.26 -10.81 7.15
C ASP A 411 12.67 -11.40 8.50
N VAL A 412 13.49 -12.46 8.50
CA VAL A 412 14.03 -13.03 9.74
C VAL A 412 14.98 -12.03 10.40
N ARG A 413 15.96 -11.51 9.64
CA ARG A 413 16.90 -10.48 10.14
C ARG A 413 16.19 -9.24 10.65
N CYS A 414 15.15 -8.78 9.94
CA CYS A 414 14.32 -7.66 10.36
C CYS A 414 13.54 -7.97 11.65
N SER A 415 13.02 -9.20 11.78
CA SER A 415 12.28 -9.65 12.97
C SER A 415 13.14 -9.61 14.23
N VAL A 416 14.43 -9.97 14.13
CA VAL A 416 15.38 -9.86 15.25
C VAL A 416 15.38 -8.44 15.82
N PHE A 417 15.64 -7.44 14.99
CA PHE A 417 15.76 -6.06 15.47
C PHE A 417 14.42 -5.41 15.83
N LYS A 418 13.30 -5.89 15.29
CA LYS A 418 11.96 -5.48 15.74
C LYS A 418 11.60 -6.05 17.12
N CYS A 419 12.10 -7.24 17.46
CA CYS A 419 11.69 -7.95 18.68
C CYS A 419 12.65 -7.75 19.85
N LEU A 420 13.96 -7.53 19.63
CA LEU A 420 14.91 -7.19 20.70
C LEU A 420 14.48 -6.01 21.59
N PRO A 421 13.84 -4.94 21.08
CA PRO A 421 13.25 -3.88 21.91
C PRO A 421 12.33 -4.37 23.04
N VAL A 422 11.63 -5.50 22.87
CA VAL A 422 10.75 -6.09 23.89
C VAL A 422 11.55 -6.60 25.09
N ILE A 423 12.77 -7.09 24.87
CA ILE A 423 13.66 -7.53 25.95
C ILE A 423 14.29 -6.32 26.63
N LEU A 424 14.66 -5.28 25.87
CA LEU A 424 15.24 -4.05 26.39
C LEU A 424 14.32 -3.29 27.37
N ASP A 425 13.02 -3.57 27.37
CA ASP A 425 12.08 -3.06 28.39
C ASP A 425 12.32 -3.67 29.78
N ASN A 426 12.98 -4.83 29.86
CA ASN A 426 13.43 -5.44 31.10
C ASN A 426 14.86 -5.01 31.42
N ASN A 427 15.05 -4.20 32.47
CA ASN A 427 16.35 -3.67 32.88
C ASN A 427 17.37 -4.75 33.28
N LEU A 428 16.91 -5.92 33.74
CA LEU A 428 17.79 -7.04 34.09
C LEU A 428 18.51 -7.63 32.87
N SER A 429 17.99 -7.38 31.66
CA SER A 429 18.58 -7.85 30.42
C SER A 429 19.74 -7.01 29.91
N HIS A 430 19.87 -5.77 30.37
CA HIS A 430 20.80 -4.79 29.81
C HIS A 430 22.27 -5.24 29.85
N PRO A 431 22.81 -5.79 30.96
CA PRO A 431 24.20 -6.22 31.01
C PRO A 431 24.53 -7.32 29.99
N LEU A 432 23.63 -8.27 29.80
CA LEU A 432 23.82 -9.36 28.84
C LEU A 432 23.70 -8.85 27.40
N LEU A 433 22.72 -8.00 27.11
CA LEU A 433 22.54 -7.43 25.77
C LEU A 433 23.69 -6.49 25.38
N GLU A 434 24.21 -5.69 26.31
CA GLU A 434 25.39 -4.84 26.06
C GLU A 434 26.59 -5.67 25.60
N HIS A 435 26.76 -6.89 26.13
CA HIS A 435 27.81 -7.81 25.70
C HIS A 435 27.53 -8.49 24.35
N LEU A 436 26.28 -8.85 24.04
CA LEU A 436 25.93 -9.62 22.84
C LEU A 436 25.74 -8.76 21.57
N LEU A 437 25.24 -7.53 21.72
CA LEU A 437 24.88 -6.67 20.59
C LEU A 437 26.03 -6.22 19.67
N PRO A 438 27.28 -6.02 20.12
CA PRO A 438 28.38 -5.63 19.23
C PRO A 438 28.61 -6.60 18.06
N VAL A 439 28.23 -7.88 18.21
CA VAL A 439 28.29 -8.87 17.12
C VAL A 439 27.40 -8.46 15.95
N THR A 440 26.30 -7.74 16.19
CA THR A 440 25.29 -7.34 15.19
C THR A 440 25.65 -6.10 14.35
N LYS A 441 26.85 -5.52 14.53
CA LYS A 441 27.23 -4.23 13.92
C LYS A 441 27.08 -4.16 12.40
N TYR A 442 27.27 -5.29 11.72
CA TYR A 442 27.18 -5.36 10.25
C TYR A 442 25.74 -5.22 9.73
N SER A 443 24.72 -5.36 10.57
CA SER A 443 23.31 -5.16 10.18
C SER A 443 22.99 -3.71 9.84
N LEU A 444 23.84 -2.75 10.24
CA LEU A 444 23.78 -1.37 9.75
C LEU A 444 24.03 -1.27 8.23
N ARG A 445 24.78 -2.22 7.67
CA ARG A 445 25.12 -2.31 6.24
C ARG A 445 24.34 -3.42 5.53
N ASP A 446 23.24 -3.89 6.10
CA ASP A 446 22.39 -4.92 5.48
C ASP A 446 21.92 -4.46 4.09
N THR A 447 21.82 -5.39 3.13
CA THR A 447 21.35 -5.10 1.78
C THR A 447 19.90 -4.60 1.78
N SER A 448 19.09 -5.08 2.72
CA SER A 448 17.67 -4.75 2.84
C SER A 448 17.44 -3.51 3.70
N GLU A 449 16.83 -2.48 3.12
CA GLU A 449 16.49 -1.23 3.82
C GLU A 449 15.62 -1.47 5.06
N LYS A 450 14.65 -2.40 5.01
CA LYS A 450 13.79 -2.74 6.16
C LYS A 450 14.56 -3.27 7.36
N VAL A 451 15.67 -3.99 7.12
CA VAL A 451 16.55 -4.48 8.19
C VAL A 451 17.33 -3.33 8.79
N ARG A 452 17.92 -2.46 7.95
CA ARG A 452 18.63 -1.25 8.41
C ARG A 452 17.72 -0.34 9.23
N VAL A 453 16.47 -0.14 8.80
CA VAL A 453 15.46 0.62 9.56
C VAL A 453 15.23 0.00 10.94
N ALA A 454 14.93 -1.30 11.01
CA ALA A 454 14.67 -1.99 12.27
C ALA A 454 15.89 -1.96 13.20
N PHE A 455 17.10 -2.10 12.64
CA PHE A 455 18.35 -2.03 13.37
C PHE A 455 18.57 -0.65 14.00
N VAL A 456 18.39 0.44 13.26
CA VAL A 456 18.54 1.80 13.80
C VAL A 456 17.43 2.11 14.82
N ASP A 457 16.20 1.63 14.63
CA ASP A 457 15.12 1.74 15.62
C ASP A 457 15.49 1.00 16.94
N MET A 458 16.16 -0.14 16.86
CA MET A 458 16.71 -0.85 18.02
C MET A 458 17.82 -0.04 18.71
N LEU A 459 18.75 0.57 17.96
CA LEU A 459 19.77 1.47 18.53
C LEU A 459 19.15 2.70 19.23
N LEU A 460 18.07 3.26 18.66
CA LEU A 460 17.31 4.35 19.29
C LEU A 460 16.67 3.89 20.61
N LYS A 461 16.11 2.67 20.65
CA LYS A 461 15.58 2.08 21.89
C LYS A 461 16.66 1.95 22.95
N ILE A 462 17.85 1.45 22.58
CA ILE A 462 19.01 1.34 23.49
C ILE A 462 19.41 2.70 24.06
N LYS A 463 19.50 3.73 23.20
CA LYS A 463 19.79 5.11 23.62
C LYS A 463 18.73 5.63 24.61
N ALA A 464 17.46 5.32 24.38
CA ALA A 464 16.36 5.77 25.23
C ALA A 464 16.31 5.07 26.60
N THR A 465 16.54 3.75 26.63
CA THR A 465 16.58 2.97 27.89
C THR A 465 17.92 3.07 28.62
N LYS A 466 18.94 3.68 28.01
CA LYS A 466 20.32 3.75 28.50
C LYS A 466 20.94 2.37 28.74
N ALA A 467 20.50 1.36 27.98
CA ALA A 467 20.95 -0.03 28.14
C ALA A 467 22.42 -0.25 27.74
N ALA A 468 22.90 0.51 26.75
CA ALA A 468 24.28 0.48 26.27
C ALA A 468 24.59 1.79 25.52
N LYS A 469 25.87 2.07 25.28
CA LYS A 469 26.29 3.14 24.37
C LYS A 469 26.20 2.64 22.93
N PHE A 470 25.37 3.27 22.10
CA PHE A 470 25.18 2.82 20.71
C PHE A 470 26.48 2.84 19.88
N TRP A 471 27.43 3.73 20.22
CA TRP A 471 28.74 3.79 19.55
C TRP A 471 29.69 2.65 19.95
N ASN A 472 29.41 1.91 21.03
CA ASN A 472 30.10 0.67 21.35
C ASN A 472 29.59 -0.51 20.49
N ILE A 473 28.37 -0.41 19.96
CA ILE A 473 27.77 -1.41 19.07
C ILE A 473 28.21 -1.12 17.62
N CYS A 474 28.00 0.12 17.16
CA CYS A 474 28.40 0.58 15.83
C CYS A 474 29.32 1.80 15.95
N PRO A 475 30.59 1.73 15.51
CA PRO A 475 31.49 2.89 15.50
C PRO A 475 30.89 4.09 14.76
N MET A 476 31.25 5.31 15.19
CA MET A 476 30.72 6.55 14.61
C MET A 476 30.98 6.64 13.10
N GLU A 477 32.14 6.21 12.64
CA GLU A 477 32.52 6.18 11.21
C GLU A 477 31.51 5.40 10.37
N ASP A 478 31.13 4.19 10.82
CA ASP A 478 30.16 3.34 10.12
C ASP A 478 28.77 3.99 10.02
N ILE A 479 28.36 4.68 11.09
CA ILE A 479 27.08 5.40 11.15
C ILE A 479 27.09 6.59 10.18
N LEU A 480 28.18 7.35 10.12
CA LEU A 480 28.31 8.50 9.23
C LEU A 480 28.39 8.07 7.76
N THR A 481 29.20 7.06 7.43
CA THR A 481 29.24 6.48 6.07
C THR A 481 27.86 5.98 5.65
N ARG A 482 27.09 5.40 6.58
CA ARG A 482 25.73 4.96 6.27
C ARG A 482 24.79 6.15 6.05
N LEU A 483 24.85 7.19 6.89
CA LEU A 483 24.04 8.40 6.74
C LEU A 483 24.25 9.07 5.36
N GLU A 484 25.51 9.17 4.91
CA GLU A 484 25.85 9.70 3.59
C GLU A 484 25.15 8.96 2.45
N ALA A 485 25.06 7.63 2.51
CA ALA A 485 24.57 6.83 1.40
C ALA A 485 23.09 6.42 1.50
N ASP A 486 22.47 6.42 2.69
CA ASP A 486 21.13 5.81 2.87
C ASP A 486 19.95 6.66 2.43
N SER A 487 18.81 6.02 2.25
CA SER A 487 17.54 6.68 1.93
C SER A 487 16.98 7.50 3.10
N ARG A 488 15.92 8.27 2.85
CA ARG A 488 15.25 9.09 3.88
C ARG A 488 14.78 8.28 5.12
N PRO A 489 14.11 7.11 5.00
CA PRO A 489 13.63 6.35 6.16
C PRO A 489 14.72 5.98 7.16
N VAL A 490 15.90 5.59 6.68
CA VAL A 490 17.05 5.26 7.52
C VAL A 490 17.76 6.53 7.99
N SER A 491 18.02 7.47 7.08
CA SER A 491 18.75 8.71 7.36
C SER A 491 18.11 9.50 8.49
N ARG A 492 16.79 9.73 8.48
CA ARG A 492 16.14 10.49 9.57
C ARG A 492 16.34 9.85 10.95
N ARG A 493 16.34 8.51 11.03
CA ARG A 493 16.54 7.78 12.28
C ARG A 493 17.98 7.86 12.76
N ILE A 494 18.93 7.79 11.84
CA ILE A 494 20.35 8.04 12.14
C ILE A 494 20.53 9.48 12.64
N VAL A 495 19.86 10.46 12.02
CA VAL A 495 19.87 11.85 12.50
C VAL A 495 19.32 11.94 13.91
N ASN A 496 18.19 11.29 14.24
CA ASN A 496 17.68 11.22 15.62
C ASN A 496 18.71 10.61 16.60
N LEU A 497 19.36 9.52 16.18
CA LEU A 497 20.37 8.83 16.97
C LEU A 497 21.54 9.78 17.30
N LEU A 498 21.98 10.55 16.32
CA LEU A 498 23.10 11.47 16.42
C LEU A 498 22.74 12.88 16.88
N PHE A 499 21.45 13.22 16.99
CA PHE A 499 20.96 14.61 17.09
C PHE A 499 21.64 15.40 18.22
N ASN A 500 21.60 14.87 19.44
CA ASN A 500 22.21 15.50 20.61
C ASN A 500 23.74 15.56 20.57
N SER A 501 24.39 14.85 19.65
CA SER A 501 25.85 14.89 19.48
C SER A 501 26.29 16.05 18.58
N PHE A 502 25.50 16.35 17.54
CA PHE A 502 25.87 17.35 16.52
C PHE A 502 24.98 18.61 16.50
N PHE A 503 23.87 18.58 17.23
CA PHE A 503 23.02 19.75 17.48
C PHE A 503 22.43 19.71 18.91
N PRO A 504 23.27 19.87 19.95
CA PRO A 504 22.83 19.85 21.35
C PRO A 504 22.09 21.14 21.72
N VAL A 505 20.78 21.17 21.49
CA VAL A 505 19.91 22.36 21.67
C VAL A 505 19.95 22.98 23.08
N ASN A 506 20.40 22.21 24.08
CA ASN A 506 20.54 22.66 25.47
C ASN A 506 21.89 23.34 25.77
N GLN A 507 22.80 23.43 24.80
CA GLN A 507 24.11 24.09 24.91
C GLN A 507 24.11 25.43 24.15
N SER A 508 25.18 26.23 24.28
CA SER A 508 25.30 27.53 23.62
C SER A 508 25.37 27.42 22.10
N GLU A 509 25.00 28.49 21.40
CA GLU A 509 25.01 28.58 19.93
C GLU A 509 26.40 28.32 19.35
N ASP A 510 27.47 28.72 20.05
CA ASP A 510 28.86 28.51 19.63
C ASP A 510 29.20 27.02 19.55
N VAL A 511 28.76 26.23 20.55
CA VAL A 511 28.97 24.78 20.54
C VAL A 511 28.21 24.12 19.38
N TRP A 512 27.05 24.63 18.98
CA TRP A 512 26.35 24.09 17.81
C TRP A 512 27.18 24.25 16.53
N CYS A 513 27.84 25.40 16.39
CA CYS A 513 28.74 25.67 15.26
C CYS A 513 30.00 24.80 15.33
N GLU A 514 30.58 24.59 16.52
CA GLU A 514 31.75 23.72 16.72
C GLU A 514 31.43 22.28 16.32
N ARG A 515 30.26 21.77 16.74
CA ARG A 515 29.80 20.43 16.39
C ARG A 515 29.47 20.29 14.91
N CYS A 516 28.94 21.34 14.28
CA CYS A 516 28.75 21.40 12.83
C CYS A 516 30.06 21.23 12.09
N VAL A 517 31.08 22.00 12.45
CA VAL A 517 32.41 21.94 11.84
C VAL A 517 33.07 20.59 12.10
N THR A 518 32.95 20.05 13.31
CA THR A 518 33.43 18.70 13.63
C THR A 518 32.80 17.66 12.71
N LEU A 519 31.47 17.72 12.50
CA LEU A 519 30.79 16.77 11.62
C LEU A 519 31.23 16.90 10.15
N ILE A 520 31.45 18.13 9.67
CA ILE A 520 32.01 18.39 8.34
C ILE A 520 33.39 17.74 8.19
N GLN A 521 34.27 17.94 9.18
CA GLN A 521 35.62 17.38 9.19
C GLN A 521 35.62 15.84 9.25
N MET A 522 34.64 15.24 9.94
CA MET A 522 34.50 13.78 10.00
C MET A 522 33.97 13.19 8.70
N ASN A 523 32.86 13.74 8.16
CA ASN A 523 32.31 13.34 6.87
C ASN A 523 31.39 14.46 6.31
N PRO A 524 31.80 15.19 5.26
CA PRO A 524 31.05 16.33 4.75
C PRO A 524 29.72 15.95 4.11
N ALA A 525 29.63 14.79 3.47
CA ALA A 525 28.39 14.33 2.83
C ALA A 525 27.36 13.86 3.88
N ALA A 526 27.81 13.21 4.95
CA ALA A 526 26.99 12.89 6.11
C ALA A 526 26.51 14.16 6.82
N ALA A 527 27.34 15.20 6.94
CA ALA A 527 26.97 16.50 7.49
C ALA A 527 25.80 17.14 6.72
N ARG A 528 25.86 17.13 5.39
CA ARG A 528 24.78 17.61 4.52
C ARG A 528 23.46 16.88 4.81
N LYS A 529 23.49 15.54 4.86
CA LYS A 529 22.32 14.71 5.20
C LYS A 529 21.81 14.95 6.62
N PHE A 530 22.71 15.13 7.58
CA PHE A 530 22.35 15.38 8.98
C PHE A 530 21.52 16.67 9.08
N TYR A 531 22.05 17.77 8.58
CA TYR A 531 21.38 19.07 8.63
C TYR A 531 20.18 19.17 7.71
N GLN A 532 20.10 18.34 6.66
CA GLN A 532 18.90 18.21 5.83
C GLN A 532 17.69 17.71 6.62
N TYR A 533 17.87 16.80 7.58
CA TYR A 533 16.79 16.22 8.38
C TYR A 533 16.74 16.73 9.82
N ALA A 534 17.67 17.60 10.25
CA ALA A 534 17.72 18.13 11.61
C ALA A 534 16.44 18.87 12.02
N TYR A 535 15.74 19.50 11.07
CA TYR A 535 14.49 20.22 11.32
C TYR A 535 13.36 19.33 11.87
N GLU A 536 13.42 18.01 11.68
CA GLU A 536 12.41 17.08 12.23
C GLU A 536 12.52 16.94 13.78
N TYR A 537 13.63 17.41 14.37
CA TYR A 537 13.95 17.21 15.80
C TYR A 537 14.16 18.51 16.59
N THR A 538 13.99 19.68 15.98
CA THR A 538 14.12 20.99 16.65
C THR A 538 13.21 22.04 16.04
N SER A 539 13.00 23.15 16.75
CA SER A 539 12.22 24.28 16.25
C SER A 539 12.92 25.00 15.08
N PRO A 540 12.15 25.61 14.16
CA PRO A 540 12.70 26.46 13.10
C PRO A 540 13.56 27.61 13.63
N THR A 541 13.26 28.13 14.81
CA THR A 541 14.04 29.18 15.48
C THR A 541 15.48 28.75 15.75
N ASN A 542 15.70 27.52 16.22
CA ASN A 542 17.05 27.02 16.48
C ASN A 542 17.83 26.80 15.19
N ILE A 543 17.16 26.39 14.11
CA ILE A 543 17.75 26.27 12.78
C ILE A 543 18.21 27.66 12.27
N ALA A 544 17.35 28.67 12.38
CA ALA A 544 17.69 30.05 12.01
C ALA A 544 18.86 30.61 12.84
N LYS A 545 18.90 30.33 14.15
CA LYS A 545 20.02 30.68 15.02
C LYS A 545 21.33 30.02 14.56
N LEU A 546 21.32 28.71 14.29
CA LEU A 546 22.49 28.00 13.77
C LEU A 546 22.99 28.61 12.45
N MET A 547 22.09 28.93 11.52
CA MET A 547 22.44 29.61 10.27
C MET A 547 23.16 30.94 10.54
N LEU A 548 22.63 31.76 11.46
CA LEU A 548 23.23 33.04 11.83
C LEU A 548 24.59 32.87 12.54
N THR A 549 24.77 31.82 13.33
CA THR A 549 26.05 31.51 13.99
C THR A 549 27.09 31.03 12.99
N ILE A 550 26.72 30.18 12.03
CA ILE A 550 27.61 29.80 10.92
C ILE A 550 28.02 31.05 10.12
N ARG A 551 27.08 31.97 9.86
CA ARG A 551 27.39 33.26 9.22
C ARG A 551 28.40 34.08 10.03
N ARG A 552 28.26 34.15 11.37
CA ARG A 552 29.22 34.82 12.25
C ARG A 552 30.62 34.17 12.15
N CYS A 553 30.67 32.83 12.14
CA CYS A 553 31.91 32.07 11.97
C CYS A 553 32.61 32.37 10.63
N LEU A 554 31.87 32.38 9.52
CA LEU A 554 32.40 32.74 8.20
C LEU A 554 32.96 34.17 8.17
N ASN A 555 32.23 35.13 8.75
CA ASN A 555 32.69 36.53 8.85
C ASN A 555 33.96 36.68 9.71
N ALA A 556 34.07 35.91 10.80
CA ALA A 556 35.27 35.90 11.63
C ALA A 556 36.50 35.39 10.84
N CYS A 557 36.33 34.34 10.03
CA CYS A 557 37.36 33.84 9.13
C CYS A 557 37.80 34.90 8.12
N ILE A 558 36.84 35.63 7.51
CA ILE A 558 37.11 36.74 6.57
C ILE A 558 37.92 37.86 7.23
N ARG A 559 37.49 38.31 8.42
CA ARG A 559 38.19 39.36 9.18
C ARG A 559 39.61 38.95 9.56
N LYS A 560 39.83 37.67 9.91
CA LYS A 560 41.15 37.15 10.28
C LYS A 560 42.13 37.18 9.11
N ALA A 561 41.73 36.75 7.92
CA ALA A 561 42.61 36.80 6.76
C ALA A 561 43.04 38.24 6.42
N ARG A 562 42.13 39.22 6.58
CA ARG A 562 42.49 40.64 6.39
C ARG A 562 43.53 41.13 7.39
N LYS A 563 43.42 40.73 8.66
CA LYS A 563 44.40 41.10 9.69
C LYS A 563 45.77 40.47 9.48
N CYS A 564 45.87 39.30 8.82
CA CYS A 564 47.15 38.72 8.43
C CYS A 564 47.77 39.38 7.19
N ASP A 565 46.97 39.99 6.32
CA ASP A 565 47.45 40.69 5.10
C ASP A 565 47.88 42.15 5.36
N SER A 566 47.51 42.73 6.50
CA SER A 566 47.87 44.10 6.90
C SER A 566 48.74 44.09 8.16
N GLU A 567 50.05 43.95 7.99
CA GLU A 567 51.03 44.44 8.98
C GLU A 567 51.01 45.97 8.93
N GLU A 568 50.14 46.60 9.72
CA GLU A 568 50.28 47.94 10.30
C GLU A 568 48.94 48.36 10.97
N ASP A 569 49.04 48.68 12.25
CA ASP A 569 48.13 49.42 13.14
C ASP A 569 47.44 48.62 14.26
N ASP A 570 48.22 48.48 15.34
CA ASP A 570 47.75 48.36 16.72
C ASP A 570 47.23 49.73 17.21
N GLU A 571 45.91 49.91 17.29
CA GLU A 571 45.22 50.56 18.40
C GLU A 571 43.72 50.65 18.06
N TYR A 572 42.92 49.73 18.59
CA TYR A 572 41.56 49.94 19.10
C TYR A 572 41.05 48.57 19.59
N GLU A 573 41.60 48.14 20.71
CA GLU A 573 40.99 47.15 21.59
C GLU A 573 39.67 47.72 22.14
N ARG A 574 38.53 47.19 21.68
CA ARG A 574 37.31 47.04 22.47
C ARG A 574 36.36 46.05 21.78
N GLU A 575 35.86 45.11 22.59
CA GLU A 575 35.04 43.92 22.24
C GLU A 575 35.79 42.62 21.91
N LYS A 576 36.84 42.29 22.68
CA LYS A 576 37.20 40.89 22.95
C LYS A 576 36.31 40.36 24.08
N GLU A 577 35.14 39.83 23.75
CA GLU A 577 34.42 38.98 24.73
C GLU A 577 33.75 37.72 24.16
N ASN A 578 33.90 37.43 22.86
CA ASN A 578 33.48 36.13 22.30
C ASN A 578 34.49 35.67 21.23
N THR A 579 35.67 35.23 21.66
CA THR A 579 36.59 34.51 20.76
C THR A 579 36.19 33.04 20.84
N SER A 580 35.52 32.54 19.80
CA SER A 580 35.10 31.14 19.75
C SER A 580 36.33 30.25 19.46
N VAL A 581 36.36 29.01 19.97
CA VAL A 581 37.50 28.09 19.75
C VAL A 581 37.74 27.84 18.24
N LEU A 582 36.68 27.95 17.43
CA LEU A 582 36.70 27.88 15.97
C LEU A 582 37.56 28.95 15.30
N ASP A 583 37.68 30.15 15.90
CA ASP A 583 38.46 31.26 15.35
C ASP A 583 39.96 30.92 15.24
N ASN A 584 40.41 29.89 15.98
CA ASN A 584 41.79 29.38 15.93
C ASN A 584 41.97 28.21 14.95
N VAL A 585 40.91 27.47 14.59
CA VAL A 585 40.98 26.21 13.82
C VAL A 585 40.64 26.41 12.34
N LEU A 586 39.70 27.31 12.01
CA LEU A 586 39.27 27.54 10.63
C LEU A 586 40.03 28.70 9.97
N SER A 587 40.29 28.56 8.67
CA SER A 587 40.90 29.57 7.81
C SER A 587 40.18 29.60 6.46
N ILE A 588 40.16 30.76 5.79
CA ILE A 588 39.60 30.90 4.44
C ILE A 588 40.29 29.97 3.44
N ASN A 589 41.56 29.62 3.72
CA ASN A 589 42.34 28.69 2.89
C ASN A 589 41.80 27.25 2.94
N ASP A 590 40.99 26.90 3.94
CA ASP A 590 40.25 25.63 3.97
C ASP A 590 38.96 25.76 3.16
N VAL A 591 39.14 25.77 1.83
CA VAL A 591 38.06 25.93 0.84
C VAL A 591 36.98 24.85 1.02
N ALA A 592 37.37 23.63 1.41
CA ALA A 592 36.44 22.52 1.61
C ALA A 592 35.49 22.77 2.78
N SER A 593 36.01 23.16 3.96
CA SER A 593 35.16 23.49 5.12
C SER A 593 34.30 24.72 4.86
N MET A 594 34.83 25.76 4.20
CA MET A 594 34.07 26.96 3.86
C MET A 594 32.91 26.66 2.90
N ALA A 595 33.17 25.87 1.85
CA ALA A 595 32.14 25.40 0.93
C ALA A 595 31.05 24.60 1.67
N SER A 596 31.43 23.65 2.53
CA SER A 596 30.48 22.85 3.30
C SER A 596 29.65 23.67 4.29
N LEU A 597 30.20 24.70 4.93
CA LEU A 597 29.43 25.61 5.80
C LEU A 597 28.40 26.42 4.99
N LEU A 598 28.78 26.91 3.81
CA LEU A 598 27.86 27.61 2.90
C LEU A 598 26.74 26.67 2.40
N GLU A 599 27.09 25.44 2.03
CA GLU A 599 26.11 24.41 1.66
C GLU A 599 25.14 24.10 2.81
N ILE A 600 25.63 23.98 4.04
CA ILE A 600 24.78 23.72 5.21
C ILE A 600 23.85 24.91 5.47
N ILE A 601 24.28 26.16 5.31
CA ILE A 601 23.38 27.32 5.38
C ILE A 601 22.23 27.18 4.37
N VAL A 602 22.53 26.82 3.12
CA VAL A 602 21.52 26.62 2.07
C VAL A 602 20.56 25.49 2.42
N ILE A 603 21.08 24.37 2.92
CA ILE A 603 20.28 23.21 3.34
C ILE A 603 19.34 23.58 4.50
N LEU A 604 19.88 24.25 5.52
CA LEU A 604 19.13 24.69 6.69
C LEU A 604 18.04 25.69 6.30
N TRP A 605 18.37 26.70 5.47
CA TRP A 605 17.39 27.66 4.97
C TRP A 605 16.24 26.96 4.25
N ARG A 606 16.55 26.04 3.34
CA ARG A 606 15.55 25.27 2.60
C ARG A 606 14.67 24.42 3.52
N SER A 607 15.23 23.87 4.59
CA SER A 607 14.49 23.04 5.56
C SER A 607 13.41 23.82 6.34
N ILE A 608 13.63 25.12 6.57
CA ILE A 608 12.70 26.00 7.29
C ILE A 608 12.01 27.02 6.39
N TYR A 609 12.18 26.94 5.06
CA TYR A 609 11.66 27.92 4.11
C TYR A 609 10.16 28.18 4.30
N LYS A 610 9.36 27.11 4.43
CA LYS A 610 7.92 27.23 4.71
C LYS A 610 7.65 27.92 6.05
N ALA A 611 8.42 27.62 7.11
CA ALA A 611 8.23 28.25 8.41
C ALA A 611 8.61 29.75 8.38
N LEU A 612 9.63 30.12 7.61
CA LEU A 612 10.00 31.52 7.36
C LEU A 612 8.90 32.26 6.59
N ASP A 613 8.28 31.63 5.59
CA ASP A 613 7.16 32.24 4.84
C ASP A 613 5.94 32.56 5.70
N HIS A 614 5.76 31.86 6.84
CA HIS A 614 4.68 32.16 7.79
C HIS A 614 5.04 33.28 8.79
N ASN A 615 6.31 33.71 8.86
CA ASN A 615 6.78 34.74 9.78
C ASN A 615 7.65 35.77 9.03
N GLU A 616 6.99 36.79 8.48
CA GLU A 616 7.63 37.82 7.65
C GLU A 616 8.74 38.57 8.40
N GLU A 617 8.58 38.91 9.67
CA GLU A 617 9.60 39.62 10.45
C GLU A 617 10.91 38.83 10.57
N VAL A 618 10.82 37.54 10.89
CA VAL A 618 11.99 36.65 11.01
C VAL A 618 12.63 36.41 9.65
N LYS A 619 11.81 36.28 8.60
CA LYS A 619 12.27 36.13 7.22
C LYS A 619 13.03 37.37 6.75
N ASP A 620 12.49 38.56 6.96
CA ASP A 620 13.12 39.83 6.59
C ASP A 620 14.41 40.06 7.39
N TYR A 621 14.42 39.72 8.67
CA TYR A 621 15.63 39.76 9.49
C TYR A 621 16.72 38.84 8.93
N ALA A 622 16.39 37.58 8.59
CA ALA A 622 17.34 36.65 8.01
C ALA A 622 17.84 37.14 6.64
N ILE A 623 16.95 37.62 5.77
CA ILE A 623 17.29 38.19 4.46
C ILE A 623 18.26 39.35 4.64
N GLY A 624 17.96 40.32 5.51
CA GLY A 624 18.83 41.48 5.75
C GLY A 624 20.23 41.09 6.25
N LYS A 625 20.33 40.09 7.14
CA LYS A 625 21.63 39.62 7.68
C LYS A 625 22.48 38.87 6.65
N PHE A 626 21.87 38.11 5.73
CA PHE A 626 22.62 37.37 4.71
C PHE A 626 22.87 38.19 3.44
N ALA A 627 21.93 39.06 3.04
CA ALA A 627 22.10 39.96 1.90
C ALA A 627 23.27 40.94 2.12
N SER A 628 23.46 41.44 3.34
CA SER A 628 24.54 42.37 3.67
C SER A 628 25.96 41.79 3.53
N VAL A 629 26.13 40.48 3.70
CA VAL A 629 27.45 39.81 3.62
C VAL A 629 27.72 39.19 2.25
N LEU A 630 26.67 38.97 1.44
CA LEU A 630 26.77 38.27 0.17
C LEU A 630 27.73 38.90 -0.84
N PRO A 631 27.80 40.24 -1.02
CA PRO A 631 28.78 40.87 -1.92
C PRO A 631 30.23 40.59 -1.51
N GLU A 632 30.50 40.58 -0.20
CA GLU A 632 31.82 40.26 0.34
C GLU A 632 32.14 38.78 0.15
N TYR A 633 31.17 37.89 0.35
CA TYR A 633 31.35 36.46 0.12
C TYR A 633 31.68 36.14 -1.34
N PHE A 634 31.01 36.74 -2.31
CA PHE A 634 31.35 36.58 -3.73
C PHE A 634 32.73 37.15 -4.09
N LYS A 635 33.25 38.12 -3.32
CA LYS A 635 34.60 38.69 -3.53
C LYS A 635 35.69 37.75 -2.99
N VAL A 636 35.45 37.15 -1.82
CA VAL A 636 36.43 36.32 -1.11
C VAL A 636 36.40 34.87 -1.61
N PHE A 637 35.21 34.25 -1.66
CA PHE A 637 35.05 32.85 -2.03
C PHE A 637 34.87 32.69 -3.54
N LYS A 638 35.98 32.52 -4.26
CA LYS A 638 36.01 32.40 -5.72
C LYS A 638 35.96 30.96 -6.23
N ASP A 639 36.20 29.98 -5.36
CA ASP A 639 36.14 28.56 -5.72
C ASP A 639 34.72 28.16 -6.16
N GLU A 640 34.62 27.35 -7.20
CA GLU A 640 33.35 26.92 -7.79
C GLU A 640 32.43 26.24 -6.76
N ARG A 641 33.01 25.46 -5.82
CA ARG A 641 32.28 24.79 -4.74
C ARG A 641 31.67 25.76 -3.72
N CYS A 642 32.22 26.97 -3.59
CA CYS A 642 31.65 28.03 -2.75
C CYS A 642 30.66 28.89 -3.54
N VAL A 643 30.96 29.18 -4.82
CA VAL A 643 30.13 30.05 -5.66
C VAL A 643 28.74 29.46 -5.86
N ALA A 644 28.61 28.15 -6.12
CA ALA A 644 27.30 27.53 -6.33
C ALA A 644 26.34 27.68 -5.12
N PRO A 645 26.73 27.33 -3.87
CA PRO A 645 25.94 27.62 -2.68
C PRO A 645 25.61 29.10 -2.48
N LEU A 646 26.51 30.02 -2.83
CA LEU A 646 26.24 31.47 -2.73
C LEU A 646 25.16 31.92 -3.73
N VAL A 647 25.16 31.38 -4.95
CA VAL A 647 24.10 31.66 -5.94
C VAL A 647 22.76 31.10 -5.47
N ILE A 648 22.73 29.88 -4.91
CA ILE A 648 21.50 29.30 -4.37
C ILE A 648 21.02 30.09 -3.14
N LEU A 649 21.92 30.53 -2.28
CA LEU A 649 21.56 31.37 -1.14
C LEU A 649 20.96 32.71 -1.61
N ALA A 650 21.49 33.30 -2.69
CA ALA A 650 20.93 34.50 -3.31
C ALA A 650 19.52 34.28 -3.86
N SER A 651 19.21 33.08 -4.37
CA SER A 651 17.89 32.77 -4.94
C SER A 651 16.78 32.68 -3.89
N PHE A 652 17.13 32.46 -2.62
CA PHE A 652 16.18 32.51 -1.50
C PHE A 652 15.79 33.92 -1.07
N MET A 653 16.46 34.95 -1.61
CA MET A 653 16.22 36.35 -1.28
C MET A 653 15.53 37.08 -2.43
N PRO A 654 14.74 38.14 -2.15
CA PRO A 654 14.22 39.02 -3.18
C PRO A 654 15.35 39.63 -4.02
N ILE A 655 15.10 39.82 -5.31
CA ILE A 655 16.08 40.41 -6.25
C ILE A 655 16.60 41.79 -5.82
N THR A 656 15.77 42.54 -5.08
CA THR A 656 16.08 43.87 -4.53
C THR A 656 17.08 43.83 -3.39
N ALA A 657 17.21 42.70 -2.69
CA ALA A 657 18.15 42.55 -1.57
C ALA A 657 19.60 42.32 -2.06
N VAL A 658 19.79 41.85 -3.30
CA VAL A 658 21.11 41.46 -3.84
C VAL A 658 21.45 42.16 -5.17
N PRO A 659 21.37 43.50 -5.26
CA PRO A 659 21.44 44.25 -6.53
C PRO A 659 22.79 44.10 -7.26
N THR A 660 23.89 44.00 -6.52
CA THR A 660 25.24 43.86 -7.09
C THR A 660 25.43 42.56 -7.87
N PHE A 661 24.81 41.48 -7.40
CA PHE A 661 24.82 40.19 -8.09
C PHE A 661 23.72 40.12 -9.15
N SER A 662 22.48 40.50 -8.80
CA SER A 662 21.32 40.31 -9.66
C SER A 662 21.40 41.06 -11.00
N CYS A 663 21.91 42.31 -11.01
CA CYS A 663 22.12 43.06 -12.25
C CYS A 663 23.15 42.40 -13.19
N GLY A 664 24.06 41.58 -12.66
CA GLY A 664 25.12 40.91 -13.42
C GLY A 664 24.73 39.55 -14.00
N VAL A 665 23.67 38.89 -13.52
CA VAL A 665 23.35 37.48 -13.87
C VAL A 665 23.11 37.29 -15.36
N ILE A 666 22.29 38.14 -16.00
CA ILE A 666 22.07 38.08 -17.45
C ILE A 666 23.35 38.34 -18.24
N SER A 667 24.23 39.23 -17.77
CA SER A 667 25.52 39.45 -18.41
C SER A 667 26.43 38.23 -18.30
N ARG A 668 26.41 37.52 -17.16
CA ARG A 668 27.14 36.26 -16.98
C ARG A 668 26.61 35.19 -17.93
N LEU A 669 25.29 34.96 -17.95
CA LEU A 669 24.64 34.02 -18.86
C LEU A 669 24.93 34.32 -20.34
N ARG A 670 25.07 35.60 -20.72
CA ARG A 670 25.43 36.02 -22.08
C ARG A 670 26.88 35.69 -22.46
N ASN A 671 27.79 35.79 -21.50
CA ASN A 671 29.23 35.63 -21.70
C ASN A 671 29.71 34.17 -21.57
N ILE A 672 28.83 33.22 -21.26
CA ILE A 672 29.14 31.79 -21.24
C ILE A 672 29.44 31.31 -22.67
N ASP A 673 30.51 30.53 -22.84
CA ASP A 673 30.92 29.97 -24.14
C ASP A 673 29.95 28.87 -24.62
N CYS A 674 29.84 28.69 -25.94
CA CYS A 674 29.05 27.59 -26.51
C CYS A 674 29.65 26.24 -26.11
N GLY A 675 28.80 25.27 -25.75
CA GLY A 675 29.25 23.95 -25.25
C GLY A 675 29.72 23.94 -23.79
N ALA A 676 29.42 24.98 -23.02
CA ALA A 676 29.68 25.00 -21.59
C ALA A 676 28.89 23.92 -20.82
N ASP A 677 29.52 23.38 -19.78
CA ASP A 677 28.88 22.39 -18.90
C ASP A 677 27.59 22.97 -18.23
N PRO A 678 26.52 22.16 -18.09
CA PRO A 678 25.28 22.58 -17.45
C PRO A 678 25.44 23.23 -16.07
N SER A 679 26.45 22.83 -15.29
CA SER A 679 26.74 23.43 -13.97
C SER A 679 26.98 24.95 -14.03
N LYS A 680 27.51 25.47 -15.15
CA LYS A 680 27.87 26.89 -15.30
C LYS A 680 26.67 27.81 -15.50
N TYR A 681 25.56 27.30 -16.04
CA TYR A 681 24.35 28.10 -16.29
C TYR A 681 23.14 27.65 -15.47
N SER A 682 23.03 26.37 -15.10
CA SER A 682 21.86 25.80 -14.38
C SER A 682 21.50 26.59 -13.11
N THR A 683 22.46 26.79 -12.20
CA THR A 683 22.21 27.49 -10.94
C THR A 683 21.84 28.97 -11.15
N LEU A 684 22.39 29.60 -12.20
CA LEU A 684 22.03 30.98 -12.57
C LEU A 684 20.61 31.05 -13.15
N ILE A 685 20.21 30.06 -13.97
CA ILE A 685 18.85 29.96 -14.49
C ILE A 685 17.85 29.71 -13.35
N ASP A 686 18.14 28.76 -12.47
CA ASP A 686 17.32 28.47 -11.28
C ASP A 686 17.12 29.75 -10.44
N CYS A 687 18.20 30.51 -10.22
CA CYS A 687 18.16 31.77 -9.48
C CYS A 687 17.23 32.80 -10.14
N MET A 688 17.31 32.95 -11.47
CA MET A 688 16.44 33.86 -12.23
C MET A 688 14.99 33.39 -12.22
N CYS A 689 14.73 32.08 -12.25
CA CYS A 689 13.40 31.50 -12.09
C CYS A 689 12.82 31.79 -10.70
N CYS A 690 13.60 31.61 -9.62
CA CYS A 690 13.19 31.95 -8.26
C CYS A 690 12.84 33.43 -8.09
N TRP A 691 13.52 34.33 -8.80
CA TRP A 691 13.20 35.77 -8.81
C TRP A 691 12.05 36.17 -9.73
N GLY A 692 11.42 35.22 -10.43
CA GLY A 692 10.37 35.51 -11.42
C GLY A 692 10.89 36.23 -12.67
N GLN A 693 12.20 36.19 -12.94
CA GLN A 693 12.87 36.89 -14.04
C GLN A 693 13.19 36.00 -15.25
N VAL A 694 12.52 34.85 -15.37
CA VAL A 694 12.66 33.91 -16.49
C VAL A 694 12.42 34.57 -17.86
N GLU A 695 11.61 35.64 -17.89
CA GLU A 695 11.36 36.45 -19.09
C GLU A 695 12.65 36.96 -19.74
N HIS A 696 13.63 37.41 -18.95
CA HIS A 696 14.89 37.91 -19.48
C HIS A 696 15.76 36.81 -20.10
N ILE A 697 15.69 35.58 -19.59
CA ILE A 697 16.37 34.41 -20.18
C ILE A 697 15.70 34.06 -21.51
N MET A 698 14.37 34.03 -21.52
CA MET A 698 13.60 33.76 -22.73
C MET A 698 13.83 34.83 -23.81
N GLU A 699 13.92 36.11 -23.44
CA GLU A 699 14.25 37.20 -24.37
C GLU A 699 15.66 37.06 -24.94
N LEU A 700 16.65 36.74 -24.09
CA LEU A 700 18.02 36.45 -24.54
C LEU A 700 18.06 35.28 -25.54
N ALA A 701 17.35 34.19 -25.25
CA ALA A 701 17.26 33.03 -26.14
C ALA A 701 16.54 33.39 -27.46
N CYS A 702 15.44 34.15 -27.40
CA CYS A 702 14.73 34.61 -28.59
C CYS A 702 15.60 35.52 -29.47
N ASP A 703 16.38 36.42 -28.87
CA ASP A 703 17.27 37.33 -29.59
C ASP A 703 18.38 36.53 -30.32
N TRP A 704 19.05 35.60 -29.63
CA TRP A 704 20.06 34.74 -30.25
C TRP A 704 19.50 33.88 -31.40
N LEU A 705 18.32 33.30 -31.23
CA LEU A 705 17.69 32.48 -32.26
C LEU A 705 17.19 33.31 -33.45
N SER A 706 16.71 34.54 -33.22
CA SER A 706 16.18 35.42 -34.28
C SER A 706 17.29 36.10 -35.08
N ASP A 707 18.37 36.53 -34.41
CA ASP A 707 19.49 37.22 -35.06
C ASP A 707 20.23 36.32 -36.05
N THR A 708 20.19 34.98 -35.85
CA THR A 708 20.65 33.99 -36.84
C THR A 708 19.70 33.79 -38.02
N LEU A 709 18.38 33.81 -37.81
CA LEU A 709 17.40 33.60 -38.89
C LEU A 709 17.25 34.82 -39.82
N THR A 710 17.44 36.02 -39.26
CA THR A 710 17.44 37.28 -40.00
C THR A 710 18.63 38.12 -39.54
N PRO A 711 19.76 38.11 -40.27
CA PRO A 711 20.89 38.96 -39.94
C PRO A 711 20.40 40.41 -39.90
N ARG A 712 20.55 41.10 -38.77
CA ARG A 712 20.16 42.50 -38.65
C ARG A 712 20.92 43.32 -39.68
N LYS A 713 20.24 43.80 -40.74
CA LYS A 713 20.71 45.01 -41.44
C LYS A 713 20.73 46.13 -40.41
N ASN A 714 21.88 46.77 -40.22
CA ASN A 714 22.09 47.87 -39.28
C ASN A 714 21.07 49.00 -39.48
N VAL A 715 19.90 48.90 -38.82
CA VAL A 715 18.96 50.01 -38.74
C VAL A 715 19.33 50.82 -37.51
N LYS A 716 19.99 51.96 -37.75
CA LYS A 716 20.15 53.04 -36.77
C LYS A 716 18.76 53.48 -36.31
N ARG A 717 18.31 53.01 -35.15
CA ARG A 717 17.21 53.65 -34.41
C ARG A 717 17.79 54.80 -33.58
N SER A 718 17.37 56.02 -33.89
CA SER A 718 17.66 57.22 -33.12
C SER A 718 16.99 57.13 -31.75
N GLY A 719 17.80 57.26 -30.69
CA GLY A 719 17.32 57.28 -29.31
C GLY A 719 18.49 57.16 -28.34
N ARG A 720 18.99 58.28 -27.82
CA ARG A 720 20.06 58.36 -26.83
C ARG A 720 19.71 57.54 -25.58
N ARG A 721 20.32 56.37 -25.43
CA ARG A 721 20.72 55.77 -24.15
C ARG A 721 22.09 55.13 -24.35
N VAL A 722 23.04 55.47 -23.49
CA VAL A 722 24.41 54.94 -23.50
C VAL A 722 24.35 53.42 -23.38
N ARG A 723 24.70 52.71 -24.46
CA ARG A 723 24.87 51.25 -24.49
C ARG A 723 26.35 50.95 -24.73
N ILE A 724 26.95 50.23 -23.80
CA ILE A 724 28.26 49.58 -23.99
C ILE A 724 28.13 48.68 -25.22
N HIS A 725 28.91 48.97 -26.26
CA HIS A 725 29.00 48.15 -27.46
C HIS A 725 29.76 46.87 -27.11
N VAL A 726 29.03 45.81 -26.75
CA VAL A 726 29.56 44.45 -26.76
C VAL A 726 29.11 43.83 -28.07
N THR A 727 30.07 43.39 -28.89
CA THR A 727 29.86 42.64 -30.14
C THR A 727 28.91 41.48 -29.87
N GLN A 728 27.70 41.55 -30.43
CA GLN A 728 26.66 40.55 -30.24
C GLN A 728 26.96 39.34 -31.12
N GLU A 729 27.73 38.40 -30.61
CA GLU A 729 27.79 37.06 -31.19
C GLU A 729 26.50 36.31 -30.84
N ALA A 730 25.78 35.85 -31.85
CA ALA A 730 24.57 35.07 -31.65
C ALA A 730 24.95 33.63 -31.27
N LYS A 731 24.39 33.12 -30.17
CA LYS A 731 24.69 31.77 -29.62
C LYS A 731 23.45 30.87 -29.67
N PRO A 732 23.06 30.34 -30.84
CA PRO A 732 21.80 29.60 -31.00
C PRO A 732 21.81 28.25 -30.25
N ASP A 733 22.94 27.55 -30.16
CA ASP A 733 23.05 26.29 -29.40
C ASP A 733 22.81 26.49 -27.91
N LEU A 734 23.44 27.53 -27.32
CA LEU A 734 23.25 27.89 -25.92
C LEU A 734 21.83 28.40 -25.63
N ALA A 735 21.19 29.06 -26.59
CA ALA A 735 19.78 29.45 -26.50
C ALA A 735 18.87 28.22 -26.37
N ILE A 736 19.14 27.16 -27.16
CA ILE A 736 18.44 25.88 -27.09
C ILE A 736 18.72 25.20 -25.74
N ASP A 737 19.96 25.18 -25.27
CA ASP A 737 20.33 24.60 -23.96
C ASP A 737 19.56 25.25 -22.81
N TYR A 738 19.41 26.58 -22.83
CA TYR A 738 18.67 27.31 -21.81
C TYR A 738 17.17 26.98 -21.85
N VAL A 739 16.55 26.97 -23.03
CA VAL A 739 15.13 26.63 -23.17
C VAL A 739 14.86 25.17 -22.82
N ASP A 740 15.75 24.26 -23.20
CA ASP A 740 15.65 22.84 -22.85
C ASP A 740 15.78 22.61 -21.34
N TYR A 741 16.74 23.27 -20.68
CA TYR A 741 16.89 23.21 -19.22
C TYR A 741 15.64 23.73 -18.50
N LEU A 742 15.08 24.86 -18.96
CA LEU A 742 13.83 25.43 -18.43
C LEU A 742 12.65 24.46 -18.58
N LEU A 743 12.50 23.78 -19.71
CA LEU A 743 11.38 22.86 -19.97
C LEU A 743 11.54 21.51 -19.27
N THR A 744 12.77 21.06 -19.01
CA THR A 744 13.05 19.76 -18.41
C THR A 744 12.92 19.76 -16.88
N HIS A 745 13.21 20.89 -16.22
CA HIS A 745 13.13 21.00 -14.76
C HIS A 745 11.74 21.50 -14.29
N PRO A 746 10.99 20.75 -13.46
CA PRO A 746 9.58 21.07 -13.14
C PRO A 746 9.34 22.48 -12.60
N ALA A 747 10.13 22.92 -11.61
CA ALA A 747 9.98 24.25 -11.00
C ALA A 747 10.24 25.38 -12.02
N ASN A 748 11.27 25.20 -12.86
CA ASN A 748 11.63 26.18 -13.88
C ASN A 748 10.61 26.21 -15.02
N ARG A 749 10.04 25.05 -15.36
CA ARG A 749 8.96 24.93 -16.36
C ARG A 749 7.73 25.70 -15.90
N ASP A 750 7.34 25.58 -14.63
CA ASP A 750 6.21 26.34 -14.08
C ASP A 750 6.46 27.85 -14.16
N CYS A 751 7.69 28.31 -13.87
CA CYS A 751 8.12 29.69 -14.07
C CYS A 751 8.05 30.11 -15.55
N LEU A 752 8.62 29.33 -16.47
CA LEU A 752 8.58 29.65 -17.90
C LEU A 752 7.13 29.77 -18.39
N LEU A 753 6.27 28.86 -17.96
CA LEU A 753 4.88 28.87 -18.34
C LEU A 753 4.08 30.02 -17.70
N SER A 754 4.57 30.67 -16.62
CA SER A 754 3.90 31.84 -16.03
C SER A 754 4.11 33.13 -16.83
N VAL A 755 5.00 33.11 -17.84
CA VAL A 755 5.25 34.22 -18.76
C VAL A 755 4.01 34.50 -19.62
N PRO A 756 3.73 35.77 -20.02
CA PRO A 756 2.57 36.09 -20.85
C PRO A 756 2.49 35.30 -22.17
N LYS A 757 1.29 34.76 -22.47
CA LYS A 757 0.98 33.94 -23.67
C LYS A 757 1.52 34.52 -24.97
N LYS A 758 1.47 35.86 -25.14
CA LYS A 758 1.99 36.54 -26.34
C LYS A 758 3.50 36.31 -26.55
N LYS A 759 4.29 36.34 -25.48
CA LYS A 759 5.75 36.14 -25.57
C LYS A 759 6.11 34.66 -25.75
N LEU A 760 5.39 33.76 -25.09
CA LEU A 760 5.57 32.31 -25.30
C LEU A 760 5.21 31.88 -26.73
N LYS A 761 4.15 32.46 -27.31
CA LYS A 761 3.82 32.29 -28.74
C LYS A 761 4.91 32.83 -29.68
N LYS A 762 5.62 33.90 -29.28
CA LYS A 762 6.78 34.41 -30.04
C LYS A 762 7.92 33.40 -30.03
N LEU A 763 8.27 32.83 -28.87
CA LEU A 763 9.28 31.76 -28.77
C LEU A 763 8.89 30.55 -29.62
N LEU A 764 7.64 30.08 -29.50
CA LEU A 764 7.13 28.96 -30.29
C LEU A 764 7.21 29.23 -31.80
N LYS A 765 6.88 30.45 -32.24
CA LYS A 765 7.01 30.88 -33.65
C LYS A 765 8.47 30.88 -34.11
N ILE A 766 9.41 31.35 -33.28
CA ILE A 766 10.84 31.31 -33.61
C ILE A 766 11.30 29.85 -33.78
N LEU A 767 10.98 28.98 -32.81
CA LEU A 767 11.34 27.55 -32.89
C LEU A 767 10.69 26.85 -34.10
N SER A 768 9.49 27.27 -34.53
CA SER A 768 8.83 26.72 -35.72
C SER A 768 9.59 26.95 -37.03
N ALA A 769 10.51 27.92 -37.07
CA ALA A 769 11.41 28.13 -38.20
C ALA A 769 12.31 26.91 -38.48
N ALA A 770 12.53 26.04 -37.48
CA ALA A 770 13.21 24.76 -37.64
C ALA A 770 12.59 23.91 -38.76
N LYS A 771 11.25 23.89 -38.90
CA LYS A 771 10.56 23.15 -39.97
C LYS A 771 10.96 23.63 -41.36
N GLY A 772 11.09 24.95 -41.53
CA GLY A 772 11.53 25.55 -42.78
C GLY A 772 12.97 25.20 -43.10
N VAL A 773 13.88 25.35 -42.13
CA VAL A 773 15.31 25.04 -42.29
C VAL A 773 15.53 23.55 -42.58
N LEU A 774 14.91 22.66 -41.80
CA LEU A 774 14.99 21.21 -42.01
C LEU A 774 14.38 20.80 -43.35
N GLY A 775 13.26 21.39 -43.76
CA GLY A 775 12.66 21.15 -45.07
C GLY A 775 13.57 21.56 -46.25
N SER A 776 14.31 22.67 -46.12
CA SER A 776 15.31 23.08 -47.10
C SER A 776 16.52 22.15 -47.14
N ILE A 777 17.00 21.70 -45.97
CA ILE A 777 18.09 20.72 -45.85
C ILE A 777 17.70 19.42 -46.56
N LEU A 778 16.49 18.89 -46.31
CA LEU A 778 15.99 17.66 -46.94
C LEU A 778 15.89 17.78 -48.47
N LYS A 779 15.50 18.95 -49.00
CA LYS A 779 15.38 19.21 -50.44
C LYS A 779 16.72 19.52 -51.13
N GLY A 780 17.84 19.43 -50.44
CA GLY A 780 19.18 19.71 -50.99
C GLY A 780 19.37 21.16 -51.48
N THR A 781 18.46 22.06 -51.12
CA THR A 781 18.55 23.48 -51.50
C THR A 781 19.46 24.13 -50.48
N ASN A 782 20.73 24.41 -50.84
CA ASN A 782 21.66 25.11 -49.96
C ASN A 782 21.03 26.43 -49.50
N ALA A 783 20.49 26.45 -48.27
CA ALA A 783 20.16 27.68 -47.60
C ALA A 783 21.48 28.39 -47.29
N ASP A 784 21.53 29.66 -47.66
CA ASP A 784 22.67 30.56 -47.49
C ASP A 784 23.41 30.38 -46.14
N SER A 785 24.71 30.70 -46.18
CA SER A 785 25.72 30.69 -45.11
C SER A 785 25.37 31.36 -43.75
N GLY A 786 24.11 31.71 -43.49
CA GLY A 786 23.61 32.29 -42.24
C GLY A 786 22.51 31.51 -41.51
N SER A 787 22.06 30.34 -41.97
CA SER A 787 20.98 29.58 -41.29
C SER A 787 21.44 28.68 -40.13
N TRP A 788 20.51 28.20 -39.29
CA TRP A 788 20.82 27.28 -38.18
C TRP A 788 21.51 26.01 -38.70
N ASN A 789 22.50 25.52 -37.95
CA ASN A 789 23.12 24.25 -38.30
C ASN A 789 22.11 23.08 -38.13
N GLN A 790 22.43 21.93 -38.73
CA GLN A 790 21.56 20.75 -38.71
C GLN A 790 21.21 20.29 -37.27
N ALA A 791 22.19 20.26 -36.37
CA ALA A 791 22.00 19.82 -34.99
C ALA A 791 21.13 20.80 -34.18
N THR A 792 21.39 22.09 -34.28
CA THR A 792 20.58 23.18 -33.70
C THR A 792 19.14 23.08 -34.20
N SER A 793 18.93 22.85 -35.51
CA SER A 793 17.61 22.78 -36.12
C SER A 793 16.81 21.57 -35.62
N LEU A 794 17.44 20.40 -35.49
CA LEU A 794 16.81 19.19 -34.93
C LEU A 794 16.41 19.38 -33.47
N ARG A 795 17.29 19.96 -32.65
CA ARG A 795 16.98 20.26 -31.23
C ARG A 795 15.88 21.32 -31.10
N ALA A 796 15.91 22.36 -31.93
CA ALA A 796 14.87 23.39 -31.97
C ALA A 796 13.50 22.81 -32.37
N PHE A 797 13.46 21.86 -33.31
CA PHE A 797 12.24 21.13 -33.68
C PHE A 797 11.69 20.30 -32.53
N SER A 798 12.55 19.56 -31.82
CA SER A 798 12.14 18.80 -30.61
C SER A 798 11.56 19.72 -29.53
N LEU A 799 12.22 20.86 -29.25
CA LEU A 799 11.70 21.85 -28.30
C LEU A 799 10.39 22.50 -28.77
N PHE A 800 10.23 22.75 -30.08
CA PHE A 800 8.97 23.21 -30.64
C PHE A 800 7.82 22.23 -30.35
N CYS A 801 8.04 20.93 -30.57
CA CYS A 801 7.05 19.89 -30.30
C CYS A 801 6.74 19.76 -28.80
N ARG A 802 7.72 19.87 -27.91
CA ARG A 802 7.49 19.82 -26.45
C ARG A 802 6.77 21.08 -25.94
N LEU A 803 7.20 22.26 -26.40
CA LEU A 803 6.63 23.54 -25.96
C LEU A 803 5.19 23.72 -26.49
N SER A 804 4.88 23.27 -27.70
CA SER A 804 3.52 23.36 -28.25
C SER A 804 2.49 22.71 -27.32
N ILE A 805 2.79 21.50 -26.83
CA ILE A 805 1.92 20.76 -25.91
C ILE A 805 1.78 21.49 -24.58
N HIS A 806 2.88 21.95 -23.97
CA HIS A 806 2.79 22.69 -22.71
C HIS A 806 1.97 23.98 -22.83
N LEU A 807 2.06 24.69 -23.96
CA LEU A 807 1.28 25.91 -24.20
C LEU A 807 -0.19 25.62 -24.51
N GLN A 808 -0.47 24.58 -25.29
CA GLN A 808 -1.85 24.18 -25.59
C GLN A 808 -2.54 23.65 -24.34
N TYR A 809 -1.87 22.85 -23.51
CA TYR A 809 -2.41 22.36 -22.24
C TYR A 809 -2.69 23.50 -21.24
N LYS A 810 -1.76 24.46 -21.08
CA LYS A 810 -1.92 25.55 -20.11
C LYS A 810 -2.97 26.59 -20.51
N PHE A 811 -3.14 26.86 -21.81
CA PHE A 811 -3.93 27.99 -22.31
C PHE A 811 -5.12 27.60 -23.19
N SER A 812 -5.50 26.31 -23.22
CA SER A 812 -6.75 25.85 -23.83
C SER A 812 -7.87 26.00 -22.80
N GLU A 813 -8.90 26.76 -23.12
CA GLU A 813 -10.09 26.87 -22.27
C GLU A 813 -11.20 25.89 -22.70
N GLU A 814 -11.15 25.28 -23.89
CA GLU A 814 -12.12 24.25 -24.38
C GLU A 814 -11.81 23.78 -25.84
N GLY A 815 -10.53 23.64 -26.24
CA GLY A 815 -10.13 23.25 -27.61
C GLY A 815 -9.16 22.05 -27.70
N ASP A 816 -9.08 21.42 -28.89
CA ASP A 816 -8.21 20.27 -29.19
C ASP A 816 -6.72 20.61 -28.94
N CYS A 817 -6.22 20.14 -27.78
CA CYS A 817 -4.85 20.30 -27.31
C CYS A 817 -3.80 19.69 -28.27
N LEU A 818 -4.24 18.95 -29.29
CA LEU A 818 -3.38 18.22 -30.22
C LEU A 818 -3.31 18.88 -31.60
N SER A 819 -4.08 19.94 -31.86
CA SER A 819 -4.17 20.60 -33.18
C SER A 819 -2.82 20.95 -33.81
N LEU A 820 -1.90 21.57 -33.06
CA LEU A 820 -0.59 21.97 -33.57
C LEU A 820 0.34 20.76 -33.74
N LEU A 821 0.17 19.73 -32.91
CA LEU A 821 0.92 18.49 -33.05
C LEU A 821 0.42 17.68 -34.27
N LYS A 822 -0.89 17.62 -34.52
CA LYS A 822 -1.50 17.04 -35.73
C LYS A 822 -1.04 17.76 -37.01
N GLU A 823 -1.02 19.10 -37.02
CA GLU A 823 -0.44 19.88 -38.13
C GLU A 823 1.05 19.57 -38.33
N THR A 824 1.78 19.29 -37.24
CA THR A 824 3.18 18.88 -37.30
C THR A 824 3.32 17.46 -37.85
N GLY A 825 2.45 16.54 -37.46
CA GLY A 825 2.37 15.19 -38.02
C GLY A 825 2.11 15.22 -39.52
N ALA A 826 1.13 16.01 -39.97
CA ALA A 826 0.86 16.21 -41.40
C ALA A 826 2.07 16.80 -42.15
N TRP A 827 2.85 17.68 -41.53
CA TRP A 827 4.10 18.17 -42.13
C TRP A 827 5.16 17.06 -42.22
N VAL A 828 5.33 16.23 -41.19
CA VAL A 828 6.25 15.09 -41.20
C VAL A 828 5.85 14.10 -42.30
N GLU A 829 4.57 13.75 -42.39
CA GLU A 829 4.01 12.85 -43.38
C GLU A 829 4.22 13.36 -44.82
N ASN A 830 3.97 14.64 -45.08
CA ASN A 830 4.05 15.20 -46.43
C ASN A 830 5.45 15.64 -46.87
N GLN A 831 6.34 16.01 -45.94
CA GLN A 831 7.63 16.62 -46.26
C GLN A 831 8.85 15.82 -45.80
N VAL A 832 8.70 14.83 -44.91
CA VAL A 832 9.82 14.07 -44.34
C VAL A 832 9.75 12.60 -44.72
N VAL A 833 8.58 11.96 -44.58
CA VAL A 833 8.37 10.54 -44.92
C VAL A 833 8.74 10.18 -46.37
N PRO A 834 8.49 11.02 -47.41
CA PRO A 834 8.89 10.70 -48.78
C PRO A 834 10.39 10.42 -48.95
N PHE A 835 11.24 11.04 -48.13
CA PHE A 835 12.70 10.82 -48.18
C PHE A 835 13.15 9.50 -47.56
N ILE A 836 12.27 8.83 -46.78
CA ILE A 836 12.51 7.47 -46.28
C ILE A 836 11.97 6.45 -47.29
N LEU A 837 10.90 6.77 -48.00
CA LEU A 837 10.26 5.89 -49.00
C LEU A 837 10.99 5.88 -50.35
N SER A 838 11.74 6.92 -50.71
CA SER A 838 12.52 6.99 -51.94
C SER A 838 13.86 6.26 -51.80
N SER A 839 13.84 4.94 -51.72
CA SER A 839 15.04 4.10 -51.78
C SER A 839 15.28 3.64 -53.22
N ASP A 840 15.90 4.49 -54.05
CA ASP A 840 16.67 4.05 -55.22
C ASP A 840 17.48 5.24 -55.81
N GLN A 841 18.82 5.08 -55.82
CA GLN A 841 19.88 5.86 -56.52
C GLN A 841 20.72 6.91 -55.74
N GLU A 842 22.02 6.56 -55.64
CA GLU A 842 23.24 7.39 -55.51
C GLU A 842 23.64 8.07 -54.16
N ASP A 843 24.96 8.08 -53.93
CA ASP A 843 25.76 8.32 -52.70
C ASP A 843 25.55 9.64 -51.93
N GLY A 844 24.60 10.50 -52.34
CA GLY A 844 24.23 11.73 -51.62
C GLY A 844 23.12 11.57 -50.56
N ILE A 845 22.37 10.47 -50.61
CA ILE A 845 21.11 10.27 -49.85
C ILE A 845 21.33 9.77 -48.40
N SER A 846 22.51 9.24 -48.05
CA SER A 846 22.79 8.66 -46.72
C SER A 846 22.73 9.69 -45.57
N LYS A 847 23.25 10.90 -45.75
CA LYS A 847 23.17 11.99 -44.74
C LYS A 847 21.76 12.56 -44.62
N LEU A 848 21.03 12.69 -45.71
CA LEU A 848 19.66 13.23 -45.72
C LEU A 848 18.66 12.26 -45.05
N SER A 849 18.86 10.95 -45.23
CA SER A 849 18.09 9.93 -44.51
C SER A 849 18.26 10.03 -43.00
N SER A 850 19.50 10.19 -42.50
CA SER A 850 19.76 10.31 -41.06
C SER A 850 19.04 11.52 -40.42
N VAL A 851 18.82 12.60 -41.18
CA VAL A 851 18.07 13.78 -40.72
C VAL A 851 16.58 13.46 -40.61
N SER A 852 16.00 12.83 -41.63
CA SER A 852 14.59 12.40 -41.64
C SER A 852 14.28 11.45 -40.48
N GLU A 853 15.19 10.51 -40.20
CA GLU A 853 15.08 9.55 -39.10
C GLU A 853 14.98 10.25 -37.74
N VAL A 854 15.88 11.21 -37.47
CA VAL A 854 15.88 11.98 -36.20
C VAL A 854 14.64 12.87 -36.07
N ILE A 855 14.14 13.44 -37.16
CA ILE A 855 12.90 14.25 -37.14
C ILE A 855 11.70 13.37 -36.74
N ILE A 856 11.56 12.20 -37.37
CA ILE A 856 10.47 11.26 -37.09
C ILE A 856 10.58 10.74 -35.66
N GLN A 857 11.78 10.38 -35.20
CA GLN A 857 12.00 9.91 -33.84
C GLN A 857 11.67 10.99 -32.79
N ALA A 858 12.06 12.26 -33.03
CA ALA A 858 11.72 13.37 -32.15
C ALA A 858 10.21 13.61 -32.06
N TYR A 859 9.50 13.54 -33.19
CA TYR A 859 8.04 13.65 -33.23
C TYR A 859 7.35 12.49 -32.49
N LEU A 860 7.72 11.25 -32.81
CA LEU A 860 7.14 10.04 -32.18
C LEU A 860 7.39 10.00 -30.67
N THR A 861 8.55 10.47 -30.21
CA THR A 861 8.86 10.56 -28.77
C THR A 861 7.90 11.50 -28.05
N VAL A 862 7.61 12.67 -28.64
CA VAL A 862 6.64 13.62 -28.08
C VAL A 862 5.22 13.03 -28.12
N CYS A 863 4.82 12.39 -29.21
CA CYS A 863 3.53 11.68 -29.29
C CYS A 863 3.39 10.62 -28.20
N LYS A 864 4.45 9.83 -27.98
CA LYS A 864 4.52 8.84 -26.89
C LYS A 864 4.35 9.51 -25.53
N ASP A 865 5.05 10.61 -25.27
CA ASP A 865 4.95 11.33 -23.99
C ASP A 865 3.55 11.90 -23.76
N VAL A 866 2.89 12.40 -24.81
CA VAL A 866 1.52 12.92 -24.77
C VAL A 866 0.51 11.83 -24.43
N ILE A 867 0.68 10.62 -24.98
CA ILE A 867 -0.18 9.46 -24.67
C ILE A 867 0.04 9.01 -23.23
N MET A 868 1.30 8.92 -22.79
CA MET A 868 1.69 8.55 -21.42
C MET A 868 1.05 9.47 -20.36
N VAL A 869 0.93 10.77 -20.63
CA VAL A 869 0.29 11.73 -19.70
C VAL A 869 -1.24 11.81 -19.85
N GLY A 870 -1.85 10.95 -20.69
CA GLY A 870 -3.30 10.86 -20.87
C GLY A 870 -3.92 11.96 -21.74
N LEU A 871 -3.12 12.72 -22.50
CA LEU A 871 -3.61 13.79 -23.37
C LEU A 871 -3.92 13.34 -24.80
N GLY A 872 -3.46 12.16 -25.21
CA GLY A 872 -3.74 11.58 -26.52
C GLY A 872 -5.05 10.79 -26.53
N ASN A 873 -6.09 11.31 -27.19
CA ASN A 873 -7.36 10.59 -27.39
C ASN A 873 -7.23 9.44 -28.42
N LEU A 874 -8.25 8.58 -28.52
CA LEU A 874 -8.23 7.40 -29.42
C LEU A 874 -7.93 7.78 -30.89
N THR A 875 -8.52 8.87 -31.39
CA THR A 875 -8.26 9.35 -32.76
C THR A 875 -6.80 9.77 -32.98
N PHE A 876 -6.16 10.38 -31.98
CA PHE A 876 -4.75 10.72 -32.04
C PHE A 876 -3.85 9.49 -31.92
N GLN A 877 -4.19 8.53 -31.05
CA GLN A 877 -3.46 7.27 -30.92
C GLN A 877 -3.48 6.49 -32.25
N ALA A 878 -4.64 6.38 -32.89
CA ALA A 878 -4.78 5.78 -34.22
C ALA A 878 -3.94 6.51 -35.27
N HIS A 879 -4.01 7.85 -35.33
CA HIS A 879 -3.21 8.64 -36.27
C HIS A 879 -1.70 8.45 -36.11
N VAL A 880 -1.20 8.31 -34.88
CA VAL A 880 0.22 8.01 -34.62
C VAL A 880 0.61 6.63 -35.16
N LEU A 881 -0.23 5.62 -34.99
CA LEU A 881 0.01 4.27 -35.52
C LEU A 881 -0.08 4.24 -37.05
N ASP A 882 -1.08 4.89 -37.64
CA ASP A 882 -1.29 4.96 -39.08
C ASP A 882 -0.11 5.62 -39.81
N MET A 883 0.47 6.67 -39.22
CA MET A 883 1.66 7.33 -39.76
C MET A 883 2.93 6.50 -39.55
N ALA A 884 3.06 5.80 -38.43
CA ALA A 884 4.22 4.96 -38.14
C ALA A 884 4.28 3.67 -38.97
N LEU A 885 3.13 3.10 -39.34
CA LEU A 885 3.00 1.83 -40.04
C LEU A 885 3.73 1.78 -41.40
N PRO A 886 3.58 2.74 -42.33
CA PRO A 886 4.32 2.72 -43.59
C PRO A 886 5.83 2.94 -43.38
N ILE A 887 6.24 3.65 -42.32
CA ILE A 887 7.64 3.93 -42.02
C ILE A 887 8.35 2.65 -41.56
N ILE A 888 7.76 1.88 -40.64
CA ILE A 888 8.35 0.63 -40.13
C ILE A 888 8.44 -0.46 -41.20
N GLN A 889 7.61 -0.38 -42.26
CA GLN A 889 7.63 -1.29 -43.41
C GLN A 889 8.75 -1.00 -44.41
N THR A 890 9.38 0.18 -44.34
CA THR A 890 10.54 0.50 -45.18
C THR A 890 11.77 -0.29 -44.74
N GLU A 891 12.72 -0.50 -45.66
CA GLU A 891 13.99 -1.15 -45.31
C GLU A 891 14.65 -0.45 -44.12
N ARG A 892 14.63 0.89 -44.10
CA ARG A 892 15.19 1.74 -43.03
C ARG A 892 14.32 1.88 -41.79
N GLY A 893 13.17 1.24 -41.68
CA GLY A 893 12.22 1.43 -40.57
C GLY A 893 12.74 1.10 -39.16
N GLY A 894 13.87 0.39 -39.03
CA GLY A 894 14.39 -0.08 -37.73
C GLY A 894 14.66 1.03 -36.69
N PHE A 895 15.02 2.25 -37.11
CA PHE A 895 15.35 3.35 -36.17
C PHE A 895 14.17 3.76 -35.26
N CYS A 896 12.92 3.59 -35.72
CA CYS A 896 11.75 3.99 -34.95
C CYS A 896 11.22 2.86 -34.04
N ALA A 897 11.68 1.62 -34.21
CA ALA A 897 11.19 0.46 -33.46
C ALA A 897 11.23 0.61 -31.92
N PRO A 898 12.31 1.13 -31.28
CA PRO A 898 12.32 1.31 -29.83
C PRO A 898 11.26 2.30 -29.33
N VAL A 899 11.11 3.44 -30.01
CA VAL A 899 10.14 4.48 -29.63
C VAL A 899 8.71 4.03 -29.91
N LEU A 900 8.48 3.29 -31.00
CA LEU A 900 7.19 2.70 -31.30
C LEU A 900 6.77 1.68 -30.26
N LEU A 901 7.67 0.79 -29.81
CA LEU A 901 7.36 -0.17 -28.74
C LEU A 901 6.99 0.54 -27.42
N CYS A 902 7.70 1.62 -27.07
CA CYS A 902 7.28 2.47 -25.96
C CYS A 902 5.90 3.07 -26.21
N ALA A 903 5.60 3.57 -27.42
CA ALA A 903 4.28 4.13 -27.73
C ALA A 903 3.16 3.07 -27.66
N LEU A 904 3.40 1.85 -28.13
CA LEU A 904 2.45 0.74 -28.02
C LEU A 904 2.13 0.42 -26.55
N LYS A 905 3.14 0.42 -25.68
CA LYS A 905 2.96 0.27 -24.23
C LYS A 905 2.08 1.38 -23.66
N GLU A 906 2.40 2.64 -23.96
CA GLU A 906 1.62 3.78 -23.44
C GLU A 906 0.19 3.80 -23.99
N ILE A 907 -0.04 3.36 -25.24
CA ILE A 907 -1.38 3.23 -25.82
C ILE A 907 -2.21 2.18 -25.06
N VAL A 908 -1.64 0.99 -24.84
CA VAL A 908 -2.30 -0.07 -24.05
C VAL A 908 -2.63 0.41 -22.64
N GLU A 909 -1.73 1.14 -22.01
CA GLU A 909 -1.93 1.70 -20.66
C GLU A 909 -3.00 2.81 -20.64
N ALA A 910 -3.01 3.68 -21.64
CA ALA A 910 -4.00 4.75 -21.78
C ALA A 910 -5.42 4.23 -22.04
N SER A 911 -5.58 3.20 -22.89
CA SER A 911 -6.89 2.59 -23.20
C SER A 911 -7.57 1.95 -21.98
N LEU A 912 -6.81 1.53 -20.97
CA LEU A 912 -7.34 1.00 -19.70
C LEU A 912 -8.05 2.06 -18.85
N THR A 913 -7.60 3.33 -18.91
CA THR A 913 -8.18 4.40 -18.10
C THR A 913 -9.57 4.84 -18.56
N GLN A 914 -9.97 4.48 -19.78
CA GLN A 914 -11.18 4.97 -20.44
C GLN A 914 -12.42 4.06 -20.23
N ASN A 915 -12.29 2.88 -19.61
CA ASN A 915 -13.39 1.99 -19.14
C ASN A 915 -14.56 1.78 -20.14
N THR A 916 -14.27 1.71 -21.43
CA THR A 916 -15.29 1.47 -22.45
C THR A 916 -14.79 0.43 -23.46
N GLU A 917 -15.39 -0.75 -23.48
CA GLU A 917 -15.29 -1.69 -24.59
C GLU A 917 -16.07 -1.11 -25.78
N THR A 918 -15.41 -0.35 -26.65
CA THR A 918 -15.97 0.15 -27.90
C THR A 918 -15.26 -0.49 -29.10
N ASP A 919 -15.95 -0.58 -30.24
CA ASP A 919 -15.37 -1.06 -31.50
C ASP A 919 -14.12 -0.23 -31.91
N GLU A 920 -14.06 1.04 -31.53
CA GLU A 920 -12.90 1.91 -31.75
C GLU A 920 -11.66 1.44 -31.00
N VAL A 921 -11.81 0.97 -29.75
CA VAL A 921 -10.71 0.42 -28.94
C VAL A 921 -10.25 -0.93 -29.50
N ALA A 922 -11.18 -1.76 -30.00
CA ALA A 922 -10.83 -3.01 -30.66
C ALA A 922 -10.02 -2.79 -31.96
N ASN A 923 -10.43 -1.82 -32.79
CA ASN A 923 -9.69 -1.43 -34.00
C ASN A 923 -8.30 -0.90 -33.66
N LEU A 924 -8.17 -0.10 -32.60
CA LEU A 924 -6.89 0.41 -32.13
C LEU A 924 -5.96 -0.73 -31.68
N PHE A 925 -6.48 -1.72 -30.94
CA PHE A 925 -5.66 -2.85 -30.52
C PHE A 925 -5.25 -3.76 -31.68
N HIS A 926 -6.10 -3.90 -32.70
CA HIS A 926 -5.70 -4.56 -33.94
C HIS A 926 -4.54 -3.81 -34.63
N ALA A 927 -4.58 -2.47 -34.64
CA ALA A 927 -3.48 -1.65 -35.14
C ALA A 927 -2.20 -1.82 -34.30
N VAL A 928 -2.31 -1.90 -32.96
CA VAL A 928 -1.19 -2.19 -32.04
C VAL A 928 -0.53 -3.53 -32.38
N GLN A 929 -1.33 -4.59 -32.57
CA GLN A 929 -0.82 -5.91 -32.95
C GLN A 929 -0.15 -5.89 -34.33
N ASN A 930 -0.74 -5.20 -35.31
CA ASN A 930 -0.17 -5.07 -36.65
C ASN A 930 1.18 -4.34 -36.64
N VAL A 931 1.29 -3.23 -35.89
CA VAL A 931 2.56 -2.49 -35.75
C VAL A 931 3.61 -3.36 -35.05
N LEU A 932 3.26 -4.10 -33.98
CA LEU A 932 4.18 -5.04 -33.34
C LEU A 932 4.68 -6.09 -34.32
N LYS A 933 3.78 -6.69 -35.12
CA LYS A 933 4.13 -7.66 -36.15
C LYS A 933 5.13 -7.07 -37.14
N LYS A 934 4.89 -5.85 -37.63
CA LYS A 934 5.81 -5.16 -38.55
C LYS A 934 7.16 -4.80 -37.92
N VAL A 935 7.20 -4.46 -36.63
CA VAL A 935 8.46 -4.28 -35.90
C VAL A 935 9.26 -5.58 -35.89
N LEU A 936 8.64 -6.72 -35.57
CA LEU A 936 9.34 -8.01 -35.54
C LEU A 936 9.76 -8.48 -36.95
N GLU A 937 8.94 -8.26 -37.97
CA GLU A 937 9.30 -8.52 -39.37
C GLU A 937 10.49 -7.67 -39.82
N CYS A 938 10.53 -6.38 -39.44
CA CYS A 938 11.66 -5.49 -39.72
C CYS A 938 12.95 -6.01 -39.08
N VAL A 939 12.89 -6.45 -37.81
CA VAL A 939 14.05 -7.05 -37.12
C VAL A 939 14.51 -8.34 -37.80
N ALA A 940 13.57 -9.24 -38.13
CA ALA A 940 13.88 -10.50 -38.81
C ALA A 940 14.49 -10.28 -40.20
N HIS A 941 13.97 -9.32 -40.97
CA HIS A 941 14.51 -8.96 -42.27
C HIS A 941 15.93 -8.37 -42.16
N ARG A 942 16.16 -7.46 -41.20
CA ARG A 942 17.48 -6.89 -40.95
C ARG A 942 18.51 -7.93 -40.51
N LEU A 943 18.13 -8.91 -39.71
CA LEU A 943 19.01 -10.03 -39.35
C LEU A 943 19.42 -10.88 -40.56
N LYS A 944 18.54 -11.01 -41.56
CA LYS A 944 18.80 -11.78 -42.78
C LYS A 944 19.70 -11.05 -43.76
N GLU A 945 19.48 -9.75 -43.97
CA GLU A 945 20.23 -8.94 -44.94
C GLU A 945 21.56 -8.41 -44.35
N GLN A 946 21.55 -7.95 -43.09
CA GLN A 946 22.68 -7.28 -42.43
C GLN A 946 22.76 -7.68 -40.95
N GLN A 947 23.38 -8.83 -40.69
CA GLN A 947 23.37 -9.49 -39.38
C GLN A 947 23.85 -8.60 -38.21
N GLU A 948 24.89 -7.78 -38.40
CA GLU A 948 25.42 -6.89 -37.35
C GLU A 948 24.43 -5.77 -36.97
N GLU A 949 23.81 -5.11 -37.96
CA GLU A 949 22.79 -4.09 -37.73
C GLU A 949 21.52 -4.70 -37.10
N GLY A 950 21.15 -5.90 -37.52
CA GLY A 950 20.04 -6.65 -36.92
C GLY A 950 20.26 -6.97 -35.44
N ILE A 951 21.47 -7.33 -35.03
CA ILE A 951 21.83 -7.57 -33.61
C ILE A 951 21.79 -6.27 -32.81
N GLN A 952 22.29 -5.16 -33.36
CA GLN A 952 22.18 -3.84 -32.70
C GLN A 952 20.71 -3.42 -32.50
N LEU A 953 19.86 -3.68 -33.50
CA LEU A 953 18.43 -3.41 -33.42
C LEU A 953 17.76 -4.26 -32.33
N ILE A 954 18.07 -5.55 -32.23
CA ILE A 954 17.63 -6.42 -31.12
C ILE A 954 17.96 -5.81 -29.76
N HIS A 955 19.21 -5.38 -29.56
CA HIS A 955 19.65 -4.81 -28.29
C HIS A 955 18.88 -3.52 -27.96
N SER A 956 18.58 -2.68 -28.95
CA SER A 956 17.84 -1.43 -28.74
C SER A 956 16.37 -1.64 -28.38
N ILE A 957 15.73 -2.72 -28.88
CA ILE A 957 14.32 -3.01 -28.58
C ILE A 957 14.11 -3.90 -27.34
N GLN A 958 15.15 -4.54 -26.80
CA GLN A 958 15.01 -5.53 -25.74
C GLN A 958 14.31 -4.97 -24.48
N MET A 959 14.71 -3.78 -24.03
CA MET A 959 14.10 -3.12 -22.88
C MET A 959 12.66 -2.64 -23.19
N PRO A 960 12.39 -1.85 -24.25
CA PRO A 960 11.04 -1.44 -24.63
C PRO A 960 10.06 -2.61 -24.83
N LEU A 961 10.50 -3.68 -25.50
CA LEU A 961 9.67 -4.86 -25.73
C LEU A 961 9.37 -5.61 -24.42
N GLY A 962 10.36 -5.71 -23.53
CA GLY A 962 10.18 -6.32 -22.21
C GLY A 962 9.16 -5.55 -21.34
N GLU A 963 9.22 -4.22 -21.36
CA GLU A 963 8.22 -3.38 -20.66
C GLU A 963 6.83 -3.53 -21.26
N PHE A 964 6.71 -3.52 -22.58
CA PHE A 964 5.44 -3.72 -23.29
C PHE A 964 4.79 -5.08 -22.93
N ILE A 965 5.55 -6.17 -22.98
CA ILE A 965 5.09 -7.52 -22.61
C ILE A 965 4.67 -7.56 -21.14
N HIS A 966 5.44 -6.92 -20.25
CA HIS A 966 5.12 -6.89 -18.83
C HIS A 966 3.81 -6.13 -18.56
N THR A 967 3.63 -4.96 -19.17
CA THR A 967 2.38 -4.19 -19.07
C THR A 967 1.21 -5.05 -19.54
N LEU A 968 1.27 -5.66 -20.73
CA LEU A 968 0.20 -6.55 -21.21
C LEU A 968 -0.10 -7.72 -20.26
N GLN A 969 0.93 -8.34 -19.66
CA GLN A 969 0.73 -9.44 -18.73
C GLN A 969 0.01 -9.01 -17.44
N CYS A 970 0.30 -7.82 -16.93
CA CYS A 970 -0.38 -7.28 -15.74
C CYS A 970 -1.88 -7.09 -15.97
N TRP A 971 -2.31 -6.96 -17.22
CA TRP A 971 -3.70 -6.62 -17.60
C TRP A 971 -4.39 -7.68 -18.47
N HIS A 972 -3.87 -8.91 -18.52
CA HIS A 972 -4.38 -10.01 -19.35
C HIS A 972 -5.87 -10.36 -19.12
N SER A 973 -6.42 -10.08 -17.94
CA SER A 973 -7.83 -10.32 -17.63
C SER A 973 -8.79 -9.31 -18.26
N SER A 974 -8.30 -8.11 -18.58
CA SER A 974 -9.13 -7.01 -19.10
C SER A 974 -9.24 -7.04 -20.62
N PHE A 975 -8.18 -7.49 -21.32
CA PHE A 975 -8.15 -7.56 -22.78
C PHE A 975 -7.59 -8.90 -23.27
N PRO A 976 -8.33 -10.01 -23.09
CA PRO A 976 -7.83 -11.34 -23.40
C PRO A 976 -7.49 -11.52 -24.88
N ALA A 977 -8.29 -11.00 -25.81
CA ALA A 977 -8.05 -11.13 -27.25
C ALA A 977 -6.75 -10.43 -27.71
N VAL A 978 -6.42 -9.29 -27.12
CA VAL A 978 -5.21 -8.52 -27.44
C VAL A 978 -3.97 -9.17 -26.83
N HIS A 979 -4.09 -9.61 -25.58
CA HIS A 979 -3.06 -10.36 -24.89
C HIS A 979 -2.72 -11.64 -25.66
N GLN A 980 -3.75 -12.38 -26.11
CA GLN A 980 -3.61 -13.55 -26.97
C GLN A 980 -2.91 -13.18 -28.29
N GLY A 981 -3.45 -12.23 -29.06
CA GLY A 981 -2.88 -11.85 -30.37
C GLY A 981 -1.43 -11.36 -30.33
N VAL A 982 -1.02 -10.67 -29.25
CA VAL A 982 0.39 -10.30 -29.04
C VAL A 982 1.25 -11.53 -28.76
N LEU A 983 0.79 -12.47 -27.93
CA LEU A 983 1.50 -13.72 -27.68
C LEU A 983 1.61 -14.58 -28.93
N SER A 984 0.55 -14.68 -29.75
CA SER A 984 0.58 -15.36 -31.04
C SER A 984 1.61 -14.74 -31.98
N THR A 985 1.70 -13.40 -32.01
CA THR A 985 2.68 -12.67 -32.84
C THR A 985 4.12 -12.95 -32.38
N LEU A 986 4.37 -12.97 -31.07
CA LEU A 986 5.68 -13.33 -30.51
C LEU A 986 6.04 -14.80 -30.78
N LEU A 987 5.08 -15.69 -30.62
CA LEU A 987 5.25 -17.13 -30.87
C LEU A 987 5.56 -17.38 -32.35
N ALA A 988 4.81 -16.77 -33.26
CA ALA A 988 5.04 -16.86 -34.70
C ALA A 988 6.46 -16.37 -35.07
N ALA A 989 6.93 -15.27 -34.47
CA ALA A 989 8.29 -14.76 -34.70
C ALA A 989 9.37 -15.75 -34.20
N VAL A 990 9.20 -16.33 -33.01
CA VAL A 990 10.14 -17.33 -32.46
C VAL A 990 10.17 -18.59 -33.33
N VAL A 991 9.00 -19.10 -33.73
CA VAL A 991 8.89 -20.30 -34.56
C VAL A 991 9.46 -20.06 -35.96
N ALA A 992 9.18 -18.91 -36.58
CA ALA A 992 9.71 -18.56 -37.90
C ALA A 992 11.24 -18.45 -37.90
N ASP A 993 11.83 -17.83 -36.87
CA ASP A 993 13.28 -17.68 -36.72
C ASP A 993 13.97 -19.04 -36.59
N ILE A 994 13.47 -19.93 -35.72
CA ILE A 994 13.99 -21.29 -35.57
C ILE A 994 13.80 -22.11 -36.86
N ASN A 995 12.62 -22.02 -37.49
CA ASN A 995 12.32 -22.72 -38.75
C ASN A 995 13.27 -22.32 -39.87
N SER A 996 13.62 -21.04 -39.98
CA SER A 996 14.52 -20.55 -41.02
C SER A 996 15.91 -21.19 -40.94
N VAL A 997 16.44 -21.39 -39.73
CA VAL A 997 17.72 -22.08 -39.50
C VAL A 997 17.61 -23.57 -39.79
N LEU A 998 16.51 -24.21 -39.34
CA LEU A 998 16.28 -25.64 -39.58
C LEU A 998 16.13 -25.97 -41.08
N GLN A 999 15.57 -25.06 -41.87
CA GLN A 999 15.45 -25.23 -43.32
C GLN A 999 16.77 -25.03 -44.08
N MET A 1000 17.73 -24.28 -43.50
CA MET A 1000 19.06 -24.08 -44.10
C MET A 1000 20.05 -25.22 -43.77
N ALA A 1001 19.75 -26.07 -42.78
CA ALA A 1001 20.58 -27.20 -42.42
C ALA A 1001 20.55 -28.28 -43.52
N SER A 1002 21.70 -28.53 -44.16
CA SER A 1002 21.81 -29.40 -45.35
C SER A 1002 21.96 -30.89 -45.00
N SER A 1003 22.19 -31.24 -43.73
CA SER A 1003 22.34 -32.63 -43.27
C SER A 1003 21.75 -32.87 -41.87
N GLU A 1004 21.33 -34.10 -41.59
CA GLU A 1004 20.78 -34.55 -40.29
C GLU A 1004 21.78 -34.43 -39.13
N LYS A 1005 23.08 -34.27 -39.44
CA LYS A 1005 24.17 -34.09 -38.46
C LYS A 1005 24.37 -32.64 -38.02
N ASP A 1006 23.77 -31.67 -38.70
CA ASP A 1006 23.91 -30.23 -38.40
C ASP A 1006 22.80 -29.69 -37.46
N VAL A 1007 21.79 -30.52 -37.11
CA VAL A 1007 20.68 -30.12 -36.24
C VAL A 1007 20.95 -30.56 -34.80
N THR A 1008 21.61 -29.71 -34.02
CA THR A 1008 21.76 -29.91 -32.57
C THR A 1008 20.53 -29.37 -31.81
N VAL A 1009 19.94 -30.18 -30.92
CA VAL A 1009 18.82 -29.73 -30.08
C VAL A 1009 19.31 -28.64 -29.11
N PRO A 1010 18.72 -27.43 -29.12
CA PRO A 1010 19.17 -26.35 -28.26
C PRO A 1010 18.90 -26.67 -26.79
N THR A 1011 19.92 -26.51 -25.94
CA THR A 1011 19.87 -26.80 -24.51
C THR A 1011 19.81 -25.55 -23.64
N THR A 1012 20.27 -24.42 -24.18
CA THR A 1012 20.31 -23.12 -23.54
C THR A 1012 19.69 -22.05 -24.46
N ILE A 1013 19.30 -20.90 -23.90
CA ILE A 1013 18.73 -19.79 -24.67
C ILE A 1013 19.72 -19.25 -25.71
N SER A 1014 21.03 -19.34 -25.45
CA SER A 1014 22.09 -18.93 -26.38
C SER A 1014 22.24 -19.85 -27.59
N ASP A 1015 21.66 -21.05 -27.54
CA ASP A 1015 21.70 -22.01 -28.66
C ASP A 1015 20.62 -21.71 -29.71
N LEU A 1016 19.73 -20.75 -29.44
CA LEU A 1016 18.70 -20.28 -30.38
C LEU A 1016 19.24 -19.19 -31.32
N PRO A 1017 18.66 -19.04 -32.52
CA PRO A 1017 18.96 -17.91 -33.38
C PRO A 1017 18.66 -16.55 -32.72
N PRO A 1018 19.27 -15.45 -33.19
CA PRO A 1018 19.36 -14.19 -32.44
C PRO A 1018 18.01 -13.58 -32.00
N LEU A 1019 16.99 -13.64 -32.85
CA LEU A 1019 15.66 -13.08 -32.56
C LEU A 1019 14.93 -13.94 -31.52
N SER A 1020 14.85 -15.25 -31.77
CA SER A 1020 14.23 -16.21 -30.86
C SER A 1020 14.94 -16.29 -29.50
N SER A 1021 16.27 -16.23 -29.47
CA SER A 1021 17.06 -16.14 -28.24
C SER A 1021 16.66 -14.92 -27.40
N SER A 1022 16.55 -13.76 -28.04
CA SER A 1022 16.23 -12.49 -27.38
C SER A 1022 14.79 -12.42 -26.87
N LEU A 1023 13.82 -12.89 -27.68
CA LEU A 1023 12.41 -13.00 -27.28
C LEU A 1023 12.23 -13.99 -26.13
N MET A 1024 12.87 -15.16 -26.22
CA MET A 1024 12.83 -16.17 -25.16
C MET A 1024 13.51 -15.67 -23.87
N ALA A 1025 14.59 -14.90 -23.96
CA ALA A 1025 15.21 -14.27 -22.80
C ALA A 1025 14.27 -13.30 -22.08
N LEU A 1026 13.41 -12.58 -22.81
CA LEU A 1026 12.39 -11.69 -22.24
C LEU A 1026 11.24 -12.46 -21.59
N ILE A 1027 10.66 -13.43 -22.33
CA ILE A 1027 9.55 -14.27 -21.85
C ILE A 1027 9.95 -14.98 -20.55
N MET A 1028 11.18 -15.51 -20.50
CA MET A 1028 11.69 -16.28 -19.36
C MET A 1028 11.93 -15.48 -18.08
N LYS A 1029 11.87 -14.14 -18.11
CA LYS A 1029 12.00 -13.28 -16.91
C LYS A 1029 10.79 -13.36 -15.97
N SER A 1030 9.61 -13.78 -16.46
CA SER A 1030 8.38 -13.84 -15.68
C SER A 1030 7.65 -15.16 -15.83
N VAL A 1031 7.41 -15.86 -14.71
CA VAL A 1031 6.70 -17.16 -14.70
C VAL A 1031 5.27 -17.04 -15.24
N ASN A 1032 4.62 -15.89 -15.07
CA ASN A 1032 3.27 -15.67 -15.59
C ASN A 1032 3.26 -15.51 -17.11
N VAL A 1033 4.23 -14.78 -17.67
CA VAL A 1033 4.39 -14.66 -19.14
C VAL A 1033 4.73 -16.02 -19.75
N VAL A 1034 5.61 -16.80 -19.11
CA VAL A 1034 5.92 -18.18 -19.53
C VAL A 1034 4.65 -19.04 -19.56
N ARG A 1035 3.79 -18.96 -18.54
CA ARG A 1035 2.53 -19.74 -18.52
C ARG A 1035 1.61 -19.34 -19.67
N SER A 1036 1.40 -18.04 -19.89
CA SER A 1036 0.54 -17.56 -20.97
C SER A 1036 1.10 -17.89 -22.35
N PHE A 1037 2.42 -17.77 -22.55
CA PHE A 1037 3.09 -18.15 -23.80
C PHE A 1037 3.00 -19.66 -24.08
N LEU A 1038 3.08 -20.49 -23.03
CA LEU A 1038 2.89 -21.95 -23.14
C LEU A 1038 1.43 -22.32 -23.47
N ASN A 1039 0.45 -21.60 -22.91
CA ASN A 1039 -0.96 -21.81 -23.25
C ASN A 1039 -1.21 -21.49 -24.73
N GLU A 1040 -0.66 -20.38 -25.22
CA GLU A 1040 -0.74 -20.00 -26.64
C GLU A 1040 -0.05 -21.03 -27.55
N LEU A 1041 1.12 -21.54 -27.14
CA LEU A 1041 1.80 -22.62 -27.85
C LEU A 1041 0.93 -23.88 -27.92
N MET A 1042 0.26 -24.24 -26.83
CA MET A 1042 -0.66 -25.37 -26.79
C MET A 1042 -1.85 -25.15 -27.73
N GLU A 1043 -2.45 -23.97 -27.70
CA GLU A 1043 -3.57 -23.60 -28.57
C GLU A 1043 -3.17 -23.67 -30.04
N GLY A 1044 -2.03 -23.11 -30.42
CA GLY A 1044 -1.50 -23.16 -31.79
C GLY A 1044 -1.20 -24.58 -32.31
N ILE A 1045 -0.87 -25.53 -31.41
CA ILE A 1045 -0.71 -26.95 -31.76
C ILE A 1045 -2.07 -27.64 -31.95
N LEU A 1046 -3.05 -27.30 -31.12
CA LEU A 1046 -4.40 -27.86 -31.17
C LEU A 1046 -5.22 -27.31 -32.35
N SER A 1047 -5.04 -26.04 -32.70
CA SER A 1047 -5.70 -25.34 -33.81
C SER A 1047 -5.08 -25.60 -35.19
N GLU A 1048 -3.99 -26.38 -35.25
CA GLU A 1048 -3.21 -26.70 -36.45
C GLU A 1048 -2.49 -25.51 -37.13
N GLU A 1049 -2.32 -24.40 -36.42
CA GLU A 1049 -1.48 -23.28 -36.86
C GLU A 1049 0.01 -23.67 -36.88
N ILE A 1050 0.45 -24.48 -35.92
CA ILE A 1050 1.80 -25.05 -35.85
C ILE A 1050 1.78 -26.46 -36.45
N LYS A 1051 1.93 -26.52 -37.78
CA LYS A 1051 2.00 -27.78 -38.55
C LYS A 1051 3.31 -27.93 -39.33
N GLY A 1052 3.67 -29.18 -39.60
CA GLY A 1052 4.89 -29.55 -40.31
C GLY A 1052 6.08 -29.85 -39.38
N ILE A 1053 6.99 -30.69 -39.87
CA ILE A 1053 8.10 -31.24 -39.08
C ILE A 1053 9.03 -30.16 -38.51
N PHE A 1054 9.31 -29.09 -39.27
CA PHE A 1054 10.15 -27.99 -38.81
C PHE A 1054 9.48 -27.18 -37.69
N SER A 1055 8.21 -26.77 -37.86
CA SER A 1055 7.46 -26.00 -36.86
C SER A 1055 7.23 -26.78 -35.56
N LEU A 1056 6.99 -28.09 -35.65
CA LEU A 1056 6.90 -28.98 -34.48
C LEU A 1056 8.27 -29.13 -33.80
N THR A 1057 9.37 -29.16 -34.56
CA THR A 1057 10.74 -29.17 -34.01
C THR A 1057 11.10 -27.84 -33.32
N ALA A 1058 10.62 -26.71 -33.84
CA ALA A 1058 10.73 -25.41 -33.16
C ALA A 1058 9.95 -25.39 -31.84
N ALA A 1059 8.73 -25.94 -31.82
CA ALA A 1059 7.94 -26.09 -30.59
C ALA A 1059 8.64 -26.97 -29.53
N VAL A 1060 9.28 -28.07 -29.95
CA VAL A 1060 10.13 -28.91 -29.06
C VAL A 1060 11.29 -28.10 -28.49
N SER A 1061 11.96 -27.30 -29.32
CA SER A 1061 13.10 -26.46 -28.91
C SER A 1061 12.68 -25.43 -27.84
N ILE A 1062 11.55 -24.75 -28.03
CA ILE A 1062 10.96 -23.83 -27.06
C ILE A 1062 10.68 -24.54 -25.72
N VAL A 1063 10.02 -25.70 -25.79
CA VAL A 1063 9.64 -26.53 -24.64
C VAL A 1063 10.86 -26.99 -23.83
N MET A 1064 11.93 -27.42 -24.51
CA MET A 1064 13.17 -27.87 -23.88
C MET A 1064 13.88 -26.75 -23.13
N ILE A 1065 13.95 -25.56 -23.72
CA ILE A 1065 14.58 -24.37 -23.11
C ILE A 1065 13.80 -23.92 -21.86
N ILE A 1066 12.46 -23.93 -21.91
CA ILE A 1066 11.63 -23.56 -20.77
C ILE A 1066 11.81 -24.56 -19.62
N LYS A 1067 11.85 -25.87 -19.93
CA LYS A 1067 12.05 -26.95 -18.95
C LYS A 1067 13.40 -26.88 -18.23
N GLY A 1068 14.46 -26.38 -18.88
CA GLY A 1068 15.79 -26.26 -18.28
C GLY A 1068 15.87 -25.22 -17.14
N LYS A 1069 14.96 -24.24 -17.11
CA LYS A 1069 14.99 -23.11 -16.15
C LYS A 1069 13.78 -23.07 -15.20
N HIS A 1070 12.61 -23.55 -15.62
CA HIS A 1070 11.36 -23.55 -14.85
C HIS A 1070 10.89 -24.97 -14.52
N LYS A 1071 10.00 -25.12 -13.54
CA LYS A 1071 9.56 -26.45 -13.06
C LYS A 1071 8.89 -27.28 -14.17
N ALA A 1072 9.20 -28.57 -14.22
CA ALA A 1072 8.63 -29.55 -15.16
C ALA A 1072 7.09 -29.62 -15.18
N ALA A 1073 6.42 -29.16 -14.12
CA ALA A 1073 4.96 -29.12 -14.03
C ALA A 1073 4.31 -28.19 -15.09
N LEU A 1074 4.98 -27.13 -15.53
CA LEU A 1074 4.42 -26.17 -16.52
C LEU A 1074 4.34 -26.73 -17.94
N VAL A 1075 5.10 -27.79 -18.22
CA VAL A 1075 5.33 -28.33 -19.57
C VAL A 1075 4.65 -29.70 -19.75
N LYS A 1076 4.06 -30.23 -18.67
CA LYS A 1076 3.56 -31.61 -18.57
C LYS A 1076 2.47 -31.93 -19.60
N ASP A 1077 1.65 -30.94 -19.94
CA ASP A 1077 0.47 -31.11 -20.80
C ASP A 1077 0.77 -30.86 -22.28
N ILE A 1078 1.86 -30.12 -22.59
CA ILE A 1078 2.25 -29.75 -23.95
C ILE A 1078 3.10 -30.84 -24.62
N ALA A 1079 3.99 -31.47 -23.87
CA ALA A 1079 4.88 -32.51 -24.40
C ALA A 1079 4.12 -33.72 -25.01
N PRO A 1080 3.02 -34.22 -24.44
CA PRO A 1080 2.19 -35.25 -25.06
C PRO A 1080 1.50 -34.79 -26.35
N ALA A 1081 1.02 -33.54 -26.41
CA ALA A 1081 0.36 -32.99 -27.59
C ALA A 1081 1.33 -32.84 -28.78
N VAL A 1082 2.53 -32.31 -28.53
CA VAL A 1082 3.61 -32.23 -29.53
C VAL A 1082 4.02 -33.62 -30.01
N ARG A 1083 4.16 -34.59 -29.10
CA ARG A 1083 4.49 -35.98 -29.43
C ARG A 1083 3.42 -36.64 -30.30
N GLY A 1084 2.13 -36.44 -29.98
CA GLY A 1084 1.02 -36.97 -30.77
C GLY A 1084 1.05 -36.46 -32.21
N LYS A 1085 1.21 -35.14 -32.41
CA LYS A 1085 1.29 -34.53 -33.74
C LYS A 1085 2.55 -34.93 -34.52
N LEU A 1086 3.70 -35.10 -33.84
CA LEU A 1086 4.93 -35.61 -34.47
C LEU A 1086 4.77 -37.04 -35.00
N VAL A 1087 4.08 -37.92 -34.25
CA VAL A 1087 3.78 -39.30 -34.68
C VAL A 1087 2.86 -39.30 -35.92
N THR A 1088 1.83 -38.46 -35.92
CA THR A 1088 0.94 -38.29 -37.09
C THR A 1088 1.70 -37.74 -38.31
N CYS A 1089 2.67 -36.84 -38.11
CA CYS A 1089 3.54 -36.37 -39.20
C CYS A 1089 4.47 -37.48 -39.72
N SER A 1090 5.09 -38.29 -38.86
CA SER A 1090 5.93 -39.42 -39.32
C SER A 1090 5.12 -40.44 -40.13
N GLU A 1091 3.90 -40.76 -39.70
CA GLU A 1091 2.99 -41.68 -40.41
C GLU A 1091 2.54 -41.11 -41.78
N ALA A 1092 2.32 -39.80 -41.87
CA ALA A 1092 2.00 -39.12 -43.14
C ALA A 1092 3.20 -39.05 -44.11
N THR A 1093 4.43 -39.08 -43.60
CA THR A 1093 5.65 -39.08 -44.42
C THR A 1093 5.97 -40.48 -44.94
N GLU A 1094 5.66 -41.53 -44.17
CA GLU A 1094 5.73 -42.93 -44.60
C GLU A 1094 4.59 -43.31 -45.58
N GLY A 1095 3.44 -42.63 -45.53
CA GLY A 1095 2.31 -42.83 -46.44
C GLY A 1095 2.44 -42.18 -47.82
N SER A 1096 3.41 -41.27 -48.02
CA SER A 1096 3.62 -40.55 -49.30
C SER A 1096 4.81 -41.06 -50.13
N SER A 1097 5.56 -42.06 -49.67
CA SER A 1097 6.57 -42.77 -50.48
C SER A 1097 5.94 -43.80 -51.43
N GLY A 1098 4.81 -43.44 -52.04
CA GLY A 1098 3.90 -44.36 -52.69
C GLY A 1098 3.31 -43.89 -54.02
N THR A 1099 3.85 -42.87 -54.70
CA THR A 1099 3.74 -42.71 -56.17
C THR A 1099 4.60 -41.56 -56.70
N GLU A 1100 5.51 -41.92 -57.62
CA GLU A 1100 6.20 -41.12 -58.65
C GLU A 1100 7.34 -40.15 -58.26
N ARG A 1101 8.30 -40.12 -59.19
CA ARG A 1101 9.68 -39.59 -59.14
C ARG A 1101 9.80 -38.08 -59.07
#